data_AF-A0A1Y2VSH4-F1
#
_entry.id   AF-A0A1Y2VSH4-F1
#
_cell.length_a   1.000
_cell.length_b   1.000
_cell.length_c   1.000
_cell.angle_alpha   90.00
_cell.angle_beta   90.00
_cell.angle_gamma   90.00
#
_symmetry.space_group_name_H-M   'P 1'
#
loop_
_entity.id
_entity.type
_entity.pdbx_description
1 polymer ?
#
loop_
_entity_poly.entity_id
_entity_poly.type
_entity_poly.pdbx_seq_one_letter_code
_entity_poly.pdbx_strand_id
1 'polypeptide(L)'
;MSENNSEITPIPEPPALPFIGHVAELDRELPLRAFVALADKYGEIYRLRLPGRSVVFACSHRIVDELCDEKRFVKIPKGPLHEIRNGVHDGLFTARLEEPNWGIAHRVLMPAFGPMSIRNMFDEMHEIATQLAMKWARYGPSNPIEVSDDFTRLALDTLALCSMGYRFNSYYTSEMHPFIEAMGDFLTESGNRPNRTMPTWFYRNEDAKYWKDIETLRKTSDEVLQERKQNPSTRKDLLTAMLNGVDPKTGEHMTDSSITDNLITFLIAGHETTSGLLSFAFYQLLKHPETYRKAQEEVDRVLGKGPITVDHMSKLPYIAAVMRETLRLCAPISQFSVTAKEDTLLAGKYPVYKGELMSLFLRKVHVDPAVYGEDAPEFKPERMLDEPFNKLPKNAWKPFGNGMRGCIGRPFAWQEATLAIAMLLQNFNFVLDDPSYSLALKQTLTIKPKGFRMRATLRDDMTPSQLEHRLAGKEIPKEALSALSLKDNDTPVADGSRKPITVLYGSNSGTCEALAQRVASDASSHGFKVSKIDILDTANGSLPKDQPVVIVTASYEGQPPDNAAHFVSWVESIKDNTALAGVHYTVFGVGHHDWAQTFHRIPKLVNSKLEEAGATRVAELGLTDVGNGDAFTDFETWEDEVLWPALTKQYGTSSASPEAAQDTGLKVSITSPRTSTLRQDVMEGLVVESRTLTAEGEPVKKHLEIVLPSDETYRAGDYLAVLPINPKQIVERAMRQFHLPWDSHVTIGSSEMTSLPTNTSLPAHDIFGAYVELSQPATKRVTAKKDEEKEALRKLANESYEEVSNKRISVLDLLEKYTSVDLPLGAFLAMLPPMRVRQYSISSSPLWNTSHVTLTFSVLEAPSKSGQGTYVGVASSYLASLAAGDKLHIAVRPSHAAFHLPQDVENTPIICVAAGTGLAPFRGFVQERAAMVAAGRKLAPALLIVGCREPGRDDLYADELQEWETAGAVTVKRAYSRKPEEAGGCKYVQDALRAAEDEVLKLWGEGAKLYICGSRAVGEGVKEVIVELAKKDKLSKEGREVTDEQVGKWWEGLRNTRYATDVFD
;
A
#
# COMPACT_ATOMS: atom_id res chain seq x y z
N MET A 1 13.30 -20.21 -43.69
CA MET A 1 11.84 -20.45 -43.70
C MET A 1 11.63 -21.94 -43.50
N SER A 2 11.56 -22.36 -42.24
CA SER A 2 11.06 -23.68 -41.85
C SER A 2 9.62 -23.48 -41.40
N GLU A 3 8.68 -24.10 -42.10
CA GLU A 3 7.29 -24.21 -41.69
C GLU A 3 7.24 -24.93 -40.34
N ASN A 4 7.15 -24.16 -39.25
CA ASN A 4 6.76 -24.70 -37.95
C ASN A 4 5.28 -25.06 -38.07
N ASN A 5 4.97 -26.34 -38.17
CA ASN A 5 3.65 -26.89 -37.86
C ASN A 5 3.27 -26.40 -36.45
N SER A 6 2.48 -25.32 -36.34
CA SER A 6 2.01 -24.87 -35.04
C SER A 6 0.96 -25.86 -34.54
N GLU A 7 1.36 -26.67 -33.58
CA GLU A 7 0.46 -27.60 -32.90
C GLU A 7 -0.68 -26.77 -32.26
N ILE A 8 -1.91 -26.96 -32.75
CA ILE A 8 -3.09 -26.28 -32.19
C ILE A 8 -3.17 -26.63 -30.71
N THR A 9 -3.11 -25.62 -29.86
CA THR A 9 -3.10 -25.78 -28.40
C THR A 9 -4.45 -25.36 -27.84
N PRO A 10 -5.13 -26.18 -27.02
CA PRO A 10 -6.35 -25.75 -26.36
C PRO A 10 -6.07 -24.57 -25.41
N ILE A 11 -7.03 -23.66 -25.28
CA ILE A 11 -6.95 -22.58 -24.29
C ILE A 11 -7.05 -23.20 -22.89
N PRO A 12 -6.14 -22.89 -21.96
CA PRO A 12 -6.22 -23.39 -20.58
C PRO A 12 -7.52 -22.97 -19.89
N GLU A 13 -8.11 -23.88 -19.13
CA GLU A 13 -9.37 -23.70 -18.41
C GLU A 13 -9.20 -24.17 -16.96
N PRO A 14 -9.78 -23.49 -15.96
CA PRO A 14 -9.84 -24.04 -14.62
C PRO A 14 -10.70 -25.30 -14.52
N PRO A 15 -10.60 -26.06 -13.41
CA PRO A 15 -11.52 -27.15 -13.15
C PRO A 15 -12.97 -26.62 -13.07
N ALA A 16 -13.87 -27.16 -13.89
CA ALA A 16 -15.27 -26.75 -13.93
C ALA A 16 -16.13 -27.63 -13.01
N LEU A 17 -17.00 -27.02 -12.20
CA LEU A 17 -18.04 -27.75 -11.47
C LEU A 17 -19.18 -28.15 -12.40
N PRO A 18 -19.82 -29.32 -12.21
CA PRO A 18 -20.96 -29.75 -13.01
C PRO A 18 -22.08 -28.69 -13.02
N PHE A 19 -22.63 -28.40 -14.20
CA PHE A 19 -23.75 -27.47 -14.45
C PHE A 19 -23.52 -25.97 -14.16
N ILE A 20 -22.70 -25.61 -13.17
CA ILE A 20 -22.43 -24.21 -12.78
C ILE A 20 -21.09 -23.66 -13.29
N GLY A 21 -20.24 -24.50 -13.89
CA GLY A 21 -18.97 -24.05 -14.49
C GLY A 21 -17.99 -23.54 -13.45
N HIS A 22 -17.41 -22.36 -13.67
CA HIS A 22 -16.35 -21.77 -12.82
C HIS A 22 -16.86 -20.71 -11.84
N VAL A 23 -18.14 -20.73 -11.47
CA VAL A 23 -18.71 -19.70 -10.58
C VAL A 23 -18.06 -19.73 -9.19
N ALA A 24 -17.65 -20.89 -8.69
CA ALA A 24 -17.01 -21.03 -7.37
C ALA A 24 -15.61 -20.38 -7.30
N GLU A 25 -14.96 -20.16 -8.45
CA GLU A 25 -13.65 -19.50 -8.55
C GLU A 25 -13.77 -17.97 -8.46
N LEU A 26 -14.98 -17.41 -8.44
CA LEU A 26 -15.22 -15.98 -8.47
C LEU A 26 -15.56 -15.43 -7.09
N ASP A 27 -14.76 -14.49 -6.62
CA ASP A 27 -15.12 -13.61 -5.51
C ASP A 27 -16.35 -12.77 -5.90
N ARG A 28 -17.37 -12.73 -5.03
CA ARG A 28 -18.61 -12.00 -5.29
C ARG A 28 -18.48 -10.49 -5.11
N GLU A 29 -17.58 -10.05 -4.22
CA GLU A 29 -17.38 -8.64 -3.91
C GLU A 29 -16.25 -8.03 -4.75
N LEU A 30 -15.18 -8.78 -5.00
CA LEU A 30 -14.03 -8.33 -5.79
C LEU A 30 -13.61 -9.34 -6.88
N PRO A 31 -14.44 -9.57 -7.92
CA PRO A 31 -14.12 -10.51 -9.01
C PRO A 31 -12.76 -10.27 -9.67
N LEU A 32 -12.28 -9.02 -9.70
CA LEU A 32 -10.97 -8.68 -10.26
C LEU A 32 -9.83 -9.47 -9.62
N ARG A 33 -9.88 -9.72 -8.31
CA ARG A 33 -8.85 -10.48 -7.58
C ARG A 33 -8.74 -11.91 -8.12
N ALA A 34 -9.88 -12.57 -8.31
CA ALA A 34 -9.95 -13.90 -8.91
C ALA A 34 -9.40 -13.90 -10.35
N PHE A 35 -9.77 -12.92 -11.17
CA PHE A 35 -9.27 -12.83 -12.55
C PHE A 35 -7.76 -12.63 -12.64
N VAL A 36 -7.16 -11.87 -11.71
CA VAL A 36 -5.70 -11.71 -11.61
C VAL A 36 -5.04 -13.02 -11.20
N ALA A 37 -5.53 -13.69 -10.16
CA ALA A 37 -4.98 -14.97 -9.70
C ALA A 37 -5.03 -16.05 -10.80
N LEU A 38 -6.13 -16.11 -11.56
CA LEU A 38 -6.25 -17.01 -12.71
C LEU A 38 -5.27 -16.63 -13.83
N ALA A 39 -5.07 -15.34 -14.10
CA ALA A 39 -4.08 -14.91 -15.08
C ALA A 39 -2.64 -15.28 -14.67
N ASP A 40 -2.30 -15.12 -13.38
CA ASP A 40 -0.99 -15.48 -12.86
C ASP A 40 -0.76 -17.00 -12.91
N LYS A 41 -1.82 -17.78 -12.69
CA LYS A 41 -1.81 -19.25 -12.76
C LYS A 41 -1.72 -19.80 -14.18
N TYR A 42 -2.52 -19.32 -15.12
CA TYR A 42 -2.62 -19.85 -16.48
C TYR A 42 -1.76 -19.11 -17.52
N GLY A 43 -1.26 -17.92 -17.18
CA GLY A 43 -0.35 -17.14 -18.03
C GLY A 43 -1.08 -16.25 -19.04
N GLU A 44 -0.62 -16.27 -20.30
CA GLU A 44 -1.00 -15.27 -21.30
C GLU A 44 -2.46 -15.30 -21.75
N ILE A 45 -3.15 -16.44 -21.56
CA ILE A 45 -4.55 -16.64 -21.95
C ILE A 45 -5.21 -17.74 -21.10
N TYR A 46 -6.48 -17.58 -20.76
CA TYR A 46 -7.29 -18.65 -20.16
C TYR A 46 -8.77 -18.50 -20.53
N ARG A 47 -9.58 -19.54 -20.35
CA ARG A 47 -11.01 -19.52 -20.61
C ARG A 47 -11.81 -19.86 -19.37
N LEU A 48 -12.87 -19.11 -19.14
CA LEU A 48 -13.93 -19.40 -18.16
C LEU A 48 -15.21 -19.82 -18.87
N ARG A 49 -15.76 -20.94 -18.44
CA ARG A 49 -17.14 -21.37 -18.70
C ARG A 49 -18.02 -21.00 -17.52
N LEU A 50 -19.01 -20.14 -17.76
CA LEU A 50 -20.02 -19.75 -16.79
C LEU A 50 -21.38 -20.25 -17.29
N PRO A 51 -22.44 -20.32 -16.46
CA PRO A 51 -23.76 -20.72 -16.91
C PRO A 51 -24.21 -19.91 -18.13
N GLY A 52 -24.45 -20.60 -19.25
CA GLY A 52 -24.90 -19.99 -20.50
C GLY A 52 -23.87 -19.16 -21.29
N ARG A 53 -22.59 -19.07 -20.87
CA ARG A 53 -21.57 -18.30 -21.60
C ARG A 53 -20.14 -18.81 -21.40
N SER A 54 -19.29 -18.57 -22.40
CA SER A 54 -17.84 -18.74 -22.29
C SER A 54 -17.12 -17.43 -22.55
N VAL A 55 -16.07 -17.15 -21.76
CA VAL A 55 -15.26 -15.94 -21.85
C VAL A 55 -13.79 -16.34 -21.87
N VAL A 56 -13.06 -15.89 -22.90
CA VAL A 56 -11.61 -16.04 -23.02
C VAL A 56 -10.94 -14.78 -22.50
N PHE A 57 -10.05 -14.88 -21.53
CA PHE A 57 -9.26 -13.76 -21.02
C PHE A 57 -7.91 -13.72 -21.69
N ALA A 58 -7.58 -12.60 -22.34
CA ALA A 58 -6.28 -12.30 -22.91
C ALA A 58 -5.48 -11.44 -21.93
N CYS A 59 -4.35 -11.96 -21.45
CA CYS A 59 -3.58 -11.39 -20.33
C CYS A 59 -2.21 -10.86 -20.73
N SER A 60 -1.74 -11.11 -21.96
CA SER A 60 -0.51 -10.55 -22.51
C SER A 60 -0.77 -9.52 -23.61
N HIS A 61 0.17 -8.59 -23.79
CA HIS A 61 0.18 -7.61 -24.87
C HIS A 61 0.07 -8.27 -26.24
N ARG A 62 0.80 -9.36 -26.46
CA ARG A 62 0.82 -10.09 -27.73
C ARG A 62 -0.56 -10.57 -28.18
N ILE A 63 -1.35 -11.15 -27.27
CA ILE A 63 -2.72 -11.60 -27.58
C ILE A 63 -3.66 -10.40 -27.74
N VAL A 64 -3.52 -9.38 -26.88
CA VAL A 64 -4.35 -8.17 -26.94
C VAL A 64 -4.12 -7.36 -28.22
N ASP A 65 -2.89 -7.29 -28.72
CA ASP A 65 -2.55 -6.61 -29.97
C ASP A 65 -3.33 -7.23 -31.15
N GLU A 66 -3.41 -8.55 -31.19
CA GLU A 66 -4.19 -9.29 -32.18
C GLU A 66 -5.70 -9.08 -32.02
N LEU A 67 -6.21 -9.11 -30.79
CA LEU A 67 -7.63 -8.84 -30.49
C LEU A 67 -8.07 -7.41 -30.81
N CYS A 68 -7.11 -6.49 -30.98
CA CYS A 68 -7.39 -5.13 -31.41
C CYS A 68 -7.62 -4.99 -32.92
N ASP A 69 -7.46 -6.05 -33.73
CA ASP A 69 -7.76 -6.04 -35.16
C ASP A 69 -9.29 -6.04 -35.41
N GLU A 70 -9.83 -4.86 -35.70
CA GLU A 70 -11.26 -4.66 -35.97
C GLU A 70 -11.75 -5.36 -37.24
N LYS A 71 -10.87 -5.89 -38.11
CA LYS A 71 -11.30 -6.72 -39.24
C LYS A 71 -11.77 -8.09 -38.75
N ARG A 72 -11.10 -8.66 -37.76
CA ARG A 72 -11.34 -10.01 -37.21
C ARG A 72 -12.22 -10.01 -35.97
N PHE A 73 -12.14 -8.96 -35.16
CA PHE A 73 -12.83 -8.88 -33.88
C PHE A 73 -13.75 -7.66 -33.80
N VAL A 74 -14.84 -7.78 -33.04
CA VAL A 74 -15.81 -6.68 -32.90
C VAL A 74 -16.40 -6.62 -31.50
N LYS A 75 -16.58 -5.40 -30.99
CA LYS A 75 -17.22 -5.15 -29.69
C LYS A 75 -18.73 -5.33 -29.81
N ILE A 76 -19.30 -6.20 -28.97
CA ILE A 76 -20.74 -6.44 -28.85
C ILE A 76 -21.13 -6.32 -27.37
N PRO A 77 -22.20 -5.58 -27.02
CA PRO A 77 -22.71 -5.53 -25.64
C PRO A 77 -23.12 -6.93 -25.16
N LYS A 78 -22.35 -7.48 -24.20
CA LYS A 78 -22.63 -8.74 -23.49
C LYS A 78 -22.35 -8.57 -22.00
N GLY A 79 -22.82 -9.49 -21.16
CA GLY A 79 -22.56 -9.47 -19.71
C GLY A 79 -23.15 -8.21 -19.05
N PRO A 80 -22.40 -7.48 -18.20
CA PRO A 80 -22.91 -6.28 -17.54
C PRO A 80 -23.46 -5.22 -18.50
N LEU A 81 -22.86 -5.07 -19.70
CA LEU A 81 -23.35 -4.13 -20.72
C LEU A 81 -24.72 -4.52 -21.29
N HIS A 82 -25.07 -5.82 -21.25
CA HIS A 82 -26.40 -6.28 -21.63
C HIS A 82 -27.44 -5.86 -20.58
N GLU A 83 -27.09 -5.88 -19.30
CA GLU A 83 -27.99 -5.44 -18.23
C GLU A 83 -28.12 -3.91 -18.20
N ILE A 84 -27.03 -3.16 -18.39
CA ILE A 84 -27.07 -1.69 -18.46
C ILE A 84 -28.00 -1.20 -19.58
N ARG A 85 -28.14 -2.00 -20.64
CA ARG A 85 -29.09 -1.71 -21.72
C ARG A 85 -30.54 -1.59 -21.25
N ASN A 86 -30.93 -2.20 -20.13
CA ASN A 86 -32.29 -2.07 -19.58
C ASN A 86 -32.61 -0.61 -19.18
N GLY A 87 -31.61 0.18 -18.78
CA GLY A 87 -31.79 1.60 -18.48
C GLY A 87 -31.45 2.54 -19.64
N VAL A 88 -30.48 2.15 -20.47
CA VAL A 88 -29.81 3.02 -21.48
C VAL A 88 -30.21 2.70 -22.93
N HIS A 89 -30.90 1.59 -23.17
CA HIS A 89 -31.31 1.13 -24.51
C HIS A 89 -30.19 1.13 -25.56
N ASP A 90 -30.38 1.70 -26.75
CA ASP A 90 -29.39 1.76 -27.83
C ASP A 90 -28.58 3.07 -27.84
N GLY A 91 -28.32 3.63 -26.65
CA GLY A 91 -27.32 4.68 -26.44
C GLY A 91 -25.90 4.26 -26.85
N LEU A 92 -24.97 5.22 -26.95
CA LEU A 92 -23.61 5.01 -27.47
C LEU A 92 -22.85 3.84 -26.83
N PHE A 93 -23.13 3.56 -25.55
CA PHE A 93 -22.47 2.53 -24.75
C PHE A 93 -23.00 1.11 -24.97
N THR A 94 -24.31 0.98 -25.26
CA THR A 94 -25.06 -0.29 -25.24
C THR A 94 -25.71 -0.64 -26.59
N ALA A 95 -25.55 0.21 -27.60
CA ALA A 95 -26.03 -0.05 -28.95
C ALA A 95 -25.32 -1.25 -29.61
N ARG A 96 -26.10 -2.09 -30.27
CA ARG A 96 -25.64 -3.20 -31.12
C ARG A 96 -25.11 -2.65 -32.45
N LEU A 97 -24.39 -3.49 -33.20
CA LEU A 97 -23.74 -3.08 -34.45
C LEU A 97 -24.74 -2.70 -35.54
N GLU A 98 -25.90 -3.32 -35.54
CA GLU A 98 -26.91 -3.20 -36.59
C GLU A 98 -27.88 -2.03 -36.35
N GLU A 99 -27.79 -1.39 -35.17
CA GLU A 99 -28.68 -0.30 -34.77
C GLU A 99 -28.19 1.03 -35.35
N PRO A 100 -29.02 1.74 -36.14
CA PRO A 100 -28.60 2.97 -36.82
C PRO A 100 -28.35 4.13 -35.84
N ASN A 101 -29.05 4.13 -34.70
CA ASN A 101 -28.99 5.16 -33.66
C ASN A 101 -27.58 5.40 -33.14
N TRP A 102 -26.76 4.35 -33.02
CA TRP A 102 -25.34 4.52 -32.64
C TRP A 102 -24.59 5.40 -33.62
N GLY A 103 -24.76 5.15 -34.93
CA GLY A 103 -24.08 5.89 -35.98
C GLY A 103 -24.52 7.35 -36.04
N ILE A 104 -25.82 7.60 -35.89
CA ILE A 104 -26.42 8.95 -35.85
C ILE A 104 -25.85 9.70 -34.65
N ALA A 105 -26.03 9.17 -33.44
CA ALA A 105 -25.55 9.79 -32.20
C ALA A 105 -24.03 10.05 -32.24
N HIS A 106 -23.24 9.07 -32.68
CA HIS A 106 -21.79 9.20 -32.77
C HIS A 106 -21.39 10.34 -33.71
N ARG A 107 -21.94 10.41 -34.93
CA ARG A 107 -21.60 11.46 -35.90
C ARG A 107 -22.09 12.84 -35.47
N VAL A 108 -23.25 12.92 -34.82
CA VAL A 108 -23.80 14.18 -34.27
C VAL A 108 -22.95 14.70 -33.11
N LEU A 109 -22.46 13.81 -32.24
CA LEU A 109 -21.79 14.19 -30.99
C LEU A 109 -20.27 14.32 -31.11
N MET A 110 -19.62 13.66 -32.07
CA MET A 110 -18.18 13.76 -32.30
C MET A 110 -17.65 15.22 -32.37
N PRO A 111 -18.30 16.16 -33.07
CA PRO A 111 -17.88 17.56 -33.08
C PRO A 111 -17.91 18.24 -31.70
N ALA A 112 -18.84 17.85 -30.82
CA ALA A 112 -18.95 18.39 -29.47
C ALA A 112 -17.81 17.94 -28.55
N PHE A 113 -17.12 16.85 -28.88
CA PHE A 113 -15.89 16.40 -28.23
C PHE A 113 -14.61 16.81 -28.99
N GLY A 114 -14.74 17.66 -30.01
CA GLY A 114 -13.62 18.22 -30.75
C GLY A 114 -12.78 19.18 -29.88
N PRO A 115 -11.50 19.42 -30.23
CA PRO A 115 -10.59 20.21 -29.40
C PRO A 115 -11.11 21.60 -29.00
N MET A 116 -11.77 22.31 -29.93
CA MET A 116 -12.31 23.64 -29.66
C MET A 116 -13.50 23.62 -28.69
N SER A 117 -14.40 22.64 -28.85
CA SER A 117 -15.57 22.47 -27.98
C SER A 117 -15.13 22.15 -26.55
N ILE A 118 -14.16 21.24 -26.40
CA ILE A 118 -13.58 20.90 -25.09
C ILE A 118 -12.86 22.09 -24.48
N ARG A 119 -12.06 22.81 -25.27
CA ARG A 119 -11.40 24.04 -24.82
C ARG A 119 -12.41 25.07 -24.28
N ASN A 120 -13.57 25.22 -24.92
CA ASN A 120 -14.62 26.14 -24.49
C ASN A 120 -15.38 25.70 -23.23
N MET A 121 -15.29 24.42 -22.84
CA MET A 121 -15.87 23.92 -21.58
C MET A 121 -14.98 24.23 -20.36
N PHE A 122 -13.78 24.77 -20.57
CA PHE A 122 -12.81 25.02 -19.50
C PHE A 122 -13.39 25.85 -18.35
N ASP A 123 -14.10 26.95 -18.65
CA ASP A 123 -14.60 27.86 -17.61
C ASP A 123 -15.62 27.17 -16.69
N GLU A 124 -16.44 26.28 -17.24
CA GLU A 124 -17.44 25.52 -16.48
C GLU A 124 -16.79 24.40 -15.64
N MET A 125 -15.79 23.72 -16.20
CA MET A 125 -14.96 22.77 -15.43
C MET A 125 -14.22 23.48 -14.29
N HIS A 126 -13.69 24.68 -14.57
CA HIS A 126 -12.97 25.51 -13.60
C HIS A 126 -13.89 25.94 -12.46
N GLU A 127 -15.15 26.26 -12.77
CA GLU A 127 -16.14 26.62 -11.76
C GLU A 127 -16.39 25.48 -10.76
N ILE A 128 -16.64 24.26 -11.24
CA ILE A 128 -16.89 23.12 -10.34
C ILE A 128 -15.62 22.73 -9.56
N ALA A 129 -14.45 22.74 -10.22
CA ALA A 129 -13.17 22.52 -9.53
C ALA A 129 -12.91 23.58 -8.44
N THR A 130 -13.30 24.84 -8.68
CA THR A 130 -13.25 25.92 -7.69
C THR A 130 -14.15 25.63 -6.49
N GLN A 131 -15.37 25.09 -6.70
CA GLN A 131 -16.25 24.71 -5.60
C GLN A 131 -15.64 23.62 -4.72
N LEU A 132 -15.01 22.60 -5.33
CA LEU A 132 -14.28 21.56 -4.60
C LEU A 132 -13.11 22.15 -3.79
N ALA A 133 -12.27 22.97 -4.43
CA ALA A 133 -11.14 23.61 -3.76
C ALA A 133 -11.61 24.49 -2.58
N MET A 134 -12.68 25.27 -2.77
CA MET A 134 -13.25 26.11 -1.72
C MET A 134 -13.88 25.29 -0.59
N LYS A 135 -14.50 24.14 -0.89
CA LYS A 135 -14.99 23.20 0.13
C LYS A 135 -13.84 22.77 1.03
N TRP A 136 -12.75 22.24 0.46
CA TRP A 136 -11.61 21.76 1.24
C TRP A 136 -10.92 22.87 2.03
N ALA A 137 -10.74 24.05 1.42
CA ALA A 137 -10.20 25.22 2.09
C ALA A 137 -11.00 25.61 3.35
N ARG A 138 -12.34 25.54 3.29
CA ARG A 138 -13.22 25.90 4.41
C ARG A 138 -13.21 24.88 5.54
N TYR A 139 -13.06 23.59 5.25
CA TYR A 139 -12.94 22.55 6.27
C TYR A 139 -11.58 22.58 6.98
N GLY A 140 -10.54 23.01 6.27
CA GLY A 140 -9.20 23.19 6.83
C GLY A 140 -8.40 21.89 6.95
N PRO A 141 -7.14 22.01 7.43
CA PRO A 141 -6.13 20.95 7.31
C PRO A 141 -6.32 19.74 8.24
N SER A 142 -7.19 19.84 9.26
CA SER A 142 -7.46 18.75 10.20
C SER A 142 -8.60 17.83 9.77
N ASN A 143 -9.38 18.21 8.76
CA ASN A 143 -10.55 17.44 8.34
C ASN A 143 -10.18 16.33 7.34
N PRO A 144 -10.48 15.05 7.64
CA PRO A 144 -10.30 13.96 6.68
C PRO A 144 -11.20 14.15 5.45
N ILE A 145 -10.63 14.01 4.26
CA ILE A 145 -11.34 14.10 2.98
C ILE A 145 -11.62 12.68 2.48
N GLU A 146 -12.89 12.35 2.28
CA GLU A 146 -13.31 11.14 1.54
C GLU A 146 -13.07 11.33 0.04
N VAL A 147 -11.88 10.91 -0.42
CA VAL A 147 -11.34 11.29 -1.73
C VAL A 147 -12.23 10.80 -2.88
N SER A 148 -12.65 9.55 -2.82
CA SER A 148 -13.46 8.94 -3.89
C SER A 148 -14.82 9.61 -4.02
N ASP A 149 -15.43 10.03 -2.92
CA ASP A 149 -16.77 10.63 -2.92
C ASP A 149 -16.71 12.08 -3.44
N ASP A 150 -15.73 12.85 -3.01
CA ASP A 150 -15.57 14.24 -3.45
C ASP A 150 -15.19 14.36 -4.92
N PHE A 151 -14.36 13.45 -5.45
CA PHE A 151 -14.10 13.39 -6.89
C PHE A 151 -15.27 12.83 -7.69
N THR A 152 -16.13 11.99 -7.08
CA THR A 152 -17.38 11.55 -7.73
C THR A 152 -18.34 12.72 -7.91
N ARG A 153 -18.47 13.59 -6.89
CA ARG A 153 -19.24 14.84 -6.99
C ARG A 153 -18.64 15.79 -8.04
N LEU A 154 -17.32 15.91 -8.10
CA LEU A 154 -16.62 16.76 -9.09
C LEU A 154 -16.99 16.32 -10.51
N ALA A 155 -16.72 15.05 -10.83
CA ALA A 155 -16.87 14.54 -12.18
C ALA A 155 -18.34 14.57 -12.65
N LEU A 156 -19.27 14.33 -11.73
CA LEU A 156 -20.70 14.41 -12.03
C LEU A 156 -21.17 15.85 -12.28
N ASP A 157 -20.89 16.78 -11.37
CA ASP A 157 -21.34 18.16 -11.47
C ASP A 157 -20.71 18.86 -12.69
N THR A 158 -19.43 18.60 -12.96
CA THR A 158 -18.74 19.10 -14.16
C THR A 158 -19.41 18.59 -15.43
N LEU A 159 -19.68 17.29 -15.50
CA LEU A 159 -20.32 16.70 -16.65
C LEU A 159 -21.74 17.27 -16.84
N ALA A 160 -22.55 17.32 -15.79
CA ALA A 160 -23.92 17.84 -15.87
C ALA A 160 -23.96 19.30 -16.34
N LEU A 161 -23.05 20.15 -15.83
CA LEU A 161 -22.97 21.54 -16.22
C LEU A 161 -22.49 21.70 -17.67
N CYS A 162 -21.36 21.07 -18.03
CA CYS A 162 -20.77 21.20 -19.36
C CYS A 162 -21.62 20.57 -20.47
N SER A 163 -22.29 19.45 -20.17
CA SER A 163 -23.04 18.69 -21.16
C SER A 163 -24.51 19.11 -21.28
N MET A 164 -25.14 19.50 -20.18
CA MET A 164 -26.59 19.72 -20.11
C MET A 164 -26.98 21.09 -19.53
N GLY A 165 -26.01 21.90 -19.09
CA GLY A 165 -26.28 23.14 -18.35
C GLY A 165 -27.02 22.91 -17.04
N TYR A 166 -26.99 21.69 -16.50
CA TYR A 166 -27.71 21.29 -15.30
C TYR A 166 -26.81 21.35 -14.07
N ARG A 167 -27.35 21.73 -12.91
CA ARG A 167 -26.61 21.87 -11.66
C ARG A 167 -27.20 21.01 -10.56
N PHE A 168 -26.46 19.97 -10.17
CA PHE A 168 -26.79 19.18 -8.97
C PHE A 168 -26.46 19.93 -7.67
N ASN A 169 -25.47 20.84 -7.70
CA ASN A 169 -24.98 21.59 -6.53
C ASN A 169 -24.54 20.63 -5.41
N SER A 170 -23.85 19.55 -5.78
CA SER A 170 -23.57 18.41 -4.91
C SER A 170 -22.69 18.75 -3.70
N TYR A 171 -22.01 19.89 -3.68
CA TYR A 171 -21.18 20.33 -2.55
C TYR A 171 -21.92 21.13 -1.48
N TYR A 172 -23.19 21.48 -1.71
CA TYR A 172 -24.00 22.26 -0.79
C TYR A 172 -24.93 21.40 0.10
N THR A 173 -24.94 20.09 -0.13
CA THR A 173 -25.70 19.11 0.67
C THR A 173 -24.76 18.02 1.19
N SER A 174 -25.02 17.53 2.40
CA SER A 174 -24.32 16.36 2.94
C SER A 174 -24.68 15.09 2.17
N GLU A 175 -25.95 14.95 1.79
CA GLU A 175 -26.46 13.80 1.06
C GLU A 175 -26.12 13.87 -0.44
N MET A 176 -26.03 12.71 -1.08
CA MET A 176 -25.93 12.59 -2.53
C MET A 176 -27.31 12.81 -3.15
N HIS A 177 -27.36 13.42 -4.34
CA HIS A 177 -28.63 13.56 -5.05
C HIS A 177 -29.22 12.16 -5.36
N PRO A 178 -30.54 11.94 -5.21
CA PRO A 178 -31.15 10.60 -5.39
C PRO A 178 -30.84 9.93 -6.73
N PHE A 179 -30.67 10.72 -7.79
CA PHE A 179 -30.20 10.25 -9.10
C PHE A 179 -28.85 9.51 -9.03
N ILE A 180 -27.92 9.99 -8.21
CA ILE A 180 -26.56 9.44 -8.10
C ILE A 180 -26.57 8.12 -7.34
N GLU A 181 -27.35 8.06 -6.26
CA GLU A 181 -27.58 6.83 -5.50
C GLU A 181 -28.21 5.76 -6.40
N ALA A 182 -29.30 6.11 -7.11
CA ALA A 182 -29.94 5.23 -8.08
C ALA A 182 -28.97 4.76 -9.18
N MET A 183 -28.10 5.64 -9.68
CA MET A 183 -27.10 5.27 -10.68
C MET A 183 -26.07 4.28 -10.14
N GLY A 184 -25.53 4.51 -8.93
CA GLY A 184 -24.57 3.60 -8.29
C GLY A 184 -25.16 2.22 -8.03
N ASP A 185 -26.41 2.16 -7.56
CA ASP A 185 -27.12 0.91 -7.29
C ASP A 185 -27.47 0.16 -8.57
N PHE A 186 -27.94 0.88 -9.60
CA PHE A 186 -28.18 0.32 -10.94
C PHE A 186 -26.93 -0.30 -11.57
N LEU A 187 -25.77 0.35 -11.44
CA LEU A 187 -24.50 -0.15 -11.97
C LEU A 187 -24.00 -1.37 -11.18
N THR A 188 -24.10 -1.32 -9.85
CA THR A 188 -23.73 -2.43 -8.97
C THR A 188 -24.55 -3.67 -9.32
N GLU A 189 -25.87 -3.51 -9.41
CA GLU A 189 -26.74 -4.64 -9.73
C GLU A 189 -26.58 -5.12 -11.17
N SER A 190 -26.34 -4.22 -12.14
CA SER A 190 -25.99 -4.62 -13.52
C SER A 190 -24.72 -5.47 -13.59
N GLY A 191 -23.76 -5.26 -12.69
CA GLY A 191 -22.58 -6.09 -12.52
C GLY A 191 -22.87 -7.47 -11.91
N ASN A 192 -23.81 -7.52 -10.96
CA ASN A 192 -24.19 -8.73 -10.21
C ASN A 192 -25.07 -9.69 -11.01
N ARG A 193 -26.06 -9.16 -11.75
CA ARG A 193 -27.08 -9.94 -12.49
C ARG A 193 -26.51 -11.07 -13.36
N PRO A 194 -25.44 -10.87 -14.17
CA PRO A 194 -24.87 -11.94 -15.01
C PRO A 194 -24.21 -13.08 -14.23
N ASN A 195 -24.02 -12.92 -12.91
CA ASN A 195 -23.36 -13.89 -12.04
C ASN A 195 -24.34 -14.55 -11.04
N ARG A 196 -25.64 -14.23 -11.12
CA ARG A 196 -26.68 -14.82 -10.26
C ARG A 196 -26.83 -16.32 -10.55
N THR A 197 -26.87 -17.12 -9.51
CA THR A 197 -27.00 -18.59 -9.59
C THR A 197 -28.33 -19.13 -9.08
N MET A 198 -29.04 -18.35 -8.26
CA MET A 198 -30.35 -18.73 -7.74
C MET A 198 -31.48 -18.37 -8.72
N PRO A 199 -32.65 -19.03 -8.63
CA PRO A 199 -33.84 -18.62 -9.38
C PRO A 199 -34.21 -17.15 -9.10
N THR A 200 -34.79 -16.46 -10.08
CA THR A 200 -35.10 -15.02 -10.02
C THR A 200 -35.94 -14.60 -8.82
N TRP A 201 -36.78 -15.47 -8.26
CA TRP A 201 -37.59 -15.14 -7.08
C TRP A 201 -36.78 -14.89 -5.81
N PHE A 202 -35.52 -15.34 -5.73
CA PHE A 202 -34.60 -15.03 -4.62
C PHE A 202 -34.12 -13.58 -4.65
N TYR A 203 -34.18 -12.93 -5.81
CA TYR A 203 -33.67 -11.58 -6.04
C TYR A 203 -34.80 -10.56 -6.23
N ARG A 204 -36.00 -10.83 -5.69
CA ARG A 204 -37.19 -9.99 -5.93
C ARG A 204 -37.00 -8.56 -5.44
N ASN A 205 -36.34 -8.38 -4.30
CA ASN A 205 -36.15 -7.06 -3.70
C ASN A 205 -35.11 -6.27 -4.50
N GLU A 206 -34.02 -6.93 -4.87
CA GLU A 206 -32.95 -6.41 -5.72
C GLU A 206 -33.48 -6.05 -7.10
N ASP A 207 -34.33 -6.90 -7.70
CA ASP A 207 -35.00 -6.64 -8.98
C ASP A 207 -35.95 -5.45 -8.88
N ALA A 208 -36.79 -5.39 -7.83
CA ALA A 208 -37.70 -4.27 -7.63
C ALA A 208 -36.94 -2.95 -7.49
N LYS A 209 -35.84 -2.95 -6.73
CA LYS A 209 -34.97 -1.78 -6.59
C LYS A 209 -34.32 -1.41 -7.92
N TYR A 210 -33.75 -2.38 -8.64
CA TYR A 210 -33.12 -2.18 -9.94
C TYR A 210 -34.04 -1.49 -10.95
N TRP A 211 -35.30 -1.93 -11.05
CA TRP A 211 -36.28 -1.31 -11.95
C TRP A 211 -36.72 0.09 -11.49
N LYS A 212 -36.82 0.31 -10.17
CA LYS A 212 -37.10 1.63 -9.60
C LYS A 212 -35.95 2.62 -9.84
N ASP A 213 -34.72 2.15 -9.74
CA ASP A 213 -33.52 2.95 -10.03
C ASP A 213 -33.51 3.34 -11.52
N ILE A 214 -33.82 2.41 -12.43
CA ILE A 214 -33.97 2.71 -13.87
C ILE A 214 -35.06 3.77 -14.10
N GLU A 215 -36.24 3.62 -13.47
CA GLU A 215 -37.32 4.61 -13.58
C GLU A 215 -36.85 5.99 -13.12
N THR A 216 -36.12 6.07 -12.00
CA THR A 216 -35.55 7.31 -11.47
C THR A 216 -34.57 7.94 -12.47
N LEU A 217 -33.63 7.15 -13.03
CA LEU A 217 -32.64 7.64 -13.99
C LEU A 217 -33.31 8.20 -15.25
N ARG A 218 -34.29 7.48 -15.80
CA ARG A 218 -35.01 7.89 -17.01
C ARG A 218 -35.87 9.13 -16.75
N LYS A 219 -36.64 9.13 -15.67
CA LYS A 219 -37.51 10.26 -15.30
C LYS A 219 -36.70 11.55 -15.15
N THR A 220 -35.60 11.53 -14.40
CA THR A 220 -34.76 12.73 -14.23
C THR A 220 -34.14 13.19 -15.55
N SER A 221 -33.70 12.26 -16.40
CA SER A 221 -33.13 12.61 -17.71
C SER A 221 -34.18 13.21 -18.66
N ASP A 222 -35.41 12.68 -18.63
CA ASP A 222 -36.54 13.20 -19.39
C ASP A 222 -36.95 14.59 -18.89
N GLU A 223 -36.95 14.83 -17.57
CA GLU A 223 -37.21 16.14 -16.97
C GLU A 223 -36.20 17.19 -17.47
N VAL A 224 -34.91 16.87 -17.48
CA VAL A 224 -33.85 17.74 -18.02
C VAL A 224 -34.06 18.04 -19.51
N LEU A 225 -34.42 17.01 -20.29
CA LEU A 225 -34.71 17.17 -21.72
C LEU A 225 -35.92 18.09 -21.95
N GLN A 226 -37.02 17.86 -21.24
CA GLN A 226 -38.24 18.65 -21.38
C GLN A 226 -38.05 20.09 -20.92
N GLU A 227 -37.34 20.31 -19.81
CA GLU A 227 -37.00 21.65 -19.33
C GLU A 227 -36.22 22.43 -20.39
N ARG A 228 -35.23 21.80 -21.05
CA ARG A 228 -34.45 22.44 -22.13
C ARG A 228 -35.31 22.76 -23.36
N LYS A 229 -36.30 21.92 -23.67
CA LYS A 229 -37.24 22.19 -24.78
C LYS A 229 -38.20 23.34 -24.45
N GLN A 230 -38.67 23.40 -23.21
CA GLN A 230 -39.56 24.47 -22.74
C GLN A 230 -38.82 25.81 -22.59
N ASN A 231 -37.53 25.75 -22.25
CA ASN A 231 -36.65 26.91 -22.10
C ASN A 231 -35.44 26.81 -23.06
N PRO A 232 -35.63 27.08 -24.37
CA PRO A 232 -34.55 27.00 -25.34
C PRO A 232 -33.35 27.85 -24.95
N SER A 233 -32.16 27.26 -25.05
CA SER A 233 -30.90 27.90 -24.68
C SER A 233 -30.03 28.13 -25.92
N THR A 234 -29.23 29.20 -25.91
CA THR A 234 -28.21 29.48 -26.93
C THR A 234 -26.88 28.78 -26.63
N ARG A 235 -26.81 27.97 -25.56
CA ARG A 235 -25.65 27.19 -25.17
C ARG A 235 -25.24 26.21 -26.27
N LYS A 236 -23.94 26.06 -26.46
CA LYS A 236 -23.34 25.09 -27.39
C LYS A 236 -22.83 23.85 -26.65
N ASP A 237 -23.73 23.21 -25.89
CA ASP A 237 -23.45 22.02 -25.09
C ASP A 237 -23.90 20.73 -25.80
N LEU A 238 -23.64 19.57 -25.16
CA LEU A 238 -23.99 18.26 -25.72
C LEU A 238 -25.50 18.09 -25.88
N LEU A 239 -26.31 18.58 -24.94
CA LEU A 239 -27.76 18.53 -25.06
C LEU A 239 -28.28 19.36 -26.25
N THR A 240 -27.73 20.55 -26.48
CA THR A 240 -28.04 21.32 -27.70
C THR A 240 -27.60 20.58 -28.97
N ALA A 241 -26.43 19.94 -28.96
CA ALA A 241 -25.97 19.13 -30.09
C ALA A 241 -26.91 17.94 -30.36
N MET A 242 -27.40 17.28 -29.31
CA MET A 242 -28.37 16.18 -29.42
C MET A 242 -29.75 16.65 -29.94
N LEU A 243 -30.21 17.83 -29.52
CA LEU A 243 -31.50 18.40 -29.94
C LEU A 243 -31.50 18.91 -31.39
N ASN A 244 -30.43 19.62 -31.78
CA ASN A 244 -30.40 20.37 -33.04
C ASN A 244 -29.50 19.74 -34.11
N GLY A 245 -28.65 18.79 -33.73
CA GLY A 245 -27.71 18.15 -34.63
C GLY A 245 -28.40 17.33 -35.71
N VAL A 246 -27.83 17.37 -36.91
CA VAL A 246 -28.24 16.58 -38.07
C VAL A 246 -27.09 15.64 -38.39
N ASP A 247 -27.38 14.34 -38.55
CA ASP A 247 -26.36 13.40 -39.02
C ASP A 247 -25.96 13.74 -40.46
N PRO A 248 -24.69 14.11 -40.72
CA PRO A 248 -24.23 14.47 -42.06
C PRO A 248 -24.33 13.32 -43.08
N LYS A 249 -24.48 12.06 -42.63
CA LYS A 249 -24.59 10.90 -43.51
C LYS A 249 -26.02 10.58 -43.91
N THR A 250 -26.97 10.64 -42.98
CA THR A 250 -28.37 10.22 -43.21
C THR A 250 -29.34 11.40 -43.35
N GLY A 251 -28.96 12.59 -42.86
CA GLY A 251 -29.87 13.74 -42.77
C GLY A 251 -30.88 13.64 -41.62
N GLU A 252 -30.77 12.63 -40.77
CA GLU A 252 -31.69 12.39 -39.66
C GLU A 252 -31.27 13.11 -38.37
N HIS A 253 -32.25 13.37 -37.50
CA HIS A 253 -32.05 13.90 -36.15
C HIS A 253 -32.12 12.78 -35.11
N MET A 254 -31.55 13.01 -33.92
CA MET A 254 -31.76 12.12 -32.79
C MET A 254 -33.21 12.24 -32.28
N THR A 255 -33.82 11.11 -31.91
CA THR A 255 -35.14 11.08 -31.28
C THR A 255 -35.06 11.40 -29.80
N ASP A 256 -36.13 11.90 -29.18
CA ASP A 256 -36.16 12.18 -27.74
C ASP A 256 -35.69 10.99 -26.88
N SER A 257 -36.14 9.78 -27.20
CA SER A 257 -35.66 8.57 -26.52
C SER A 257 -34.16 8.41 -26.66
N SER A 258 -33.61 8.55 -27.87
CA SER A 258 -32.17 8.45 -28.12
C SER A 258 -31.38 9.54 -27.39
N ILE A 259 -31.96 10.74 -27.21
CA ILE A 259 -31.36 11.81 -26.42
C ILE A 259 -31.30 11.39 -24.95
N THR A 260 -32.41 10.95 -24.36
CA THR A 260 -32.47 10.44 -22.97
C THR A 260 -31.49 9.29 -22.73
N ASP A 261 -31.42 8.34 -23.66
CA ASP A 261 -30.52 7.20 -23.62
C ASP A 261 -29.04 7.66 -23.59
N ASN A 262 -28.69 8.67 -24.38
CA ASN A 262 -27.34 9.21 -24.39
C ASN A 262 -27.03 10.14 -23.20
N LEU A 263 -28.02 10.85 -22.63
CA LEU A 263 -27.85 11.60 -21.38
C LEU A 263 -27.42 10.68 -20.23
N ILE A 264 -28.13 9.56 -20.05
CA ILE A 264 -27.77 8.54 -19.05
C ILE A 264 -26.40 7.93 -19.37
N THR A 265 -26.13 7.64 -20.66
CA THR A 265 -24.83 7.12 -21.10
C THR A 265 -23.67 8.01 -20.67
N PHE A 266 -23.77 9.33 -20.90
CA PHE A 266 -22.71 10.26 -20.55
C PHE A 266 -22.52 10.34 -19.04
N LEU A 267 -23.62 10.43 -18.28
CA LEU A 267 -23.56 10.49 -16.81
C LEU A 267 -22.85 9.25 -16.26
N ILE A 268 -23.24 8.04 -16.66
CA ILE A 268 -22.56 6.80 -16.26
C ILE A 268 -21.07 6.82 -16.64
N ALA A 269 -20.76 7.08 -17.91
CA ALA A 269 -19.41 6.92 -18.44
C ALA A 269 -18.42 7.97 -17.95
N GLY A 270 -18.85 9.21 -17.72
CA GLY A 270 -17.95 10.33 -17.38
C GLY A 270 -17.63 10.43 -15.89
N HIS A 271 -18.60 10.17 -15.00
CA HIS A 271 -18.41 10.47 -13.58
C HIS A 271 -17.51 9.43 -12.87
N GLU A 272 -17.83 8.14 -13.00
CA GLU A 272 -17.20 7.07 -12.20
C GLU A 272 -15.74 6.83 -12.65
N THR A 273 -15.46 6.94 -13.95
CA THR A 273 -14.09 6.71 -14.45
C THR A 273 -13.16 7.88 -14.17
N THR A 274 -13.64 9.12 -14.26
CA THR A 274 -12.79 10.29 -13.97
C THR A 274 -12.53 10.39 -12.47
N SER A 275 -13.54 10.12 -11.63
CA SER A 275 -13.33 10.09 -10.18
C SER A 275 -12.36 8.98 -9.75
N GLY A 276 -12.45 7.80 -10.37
CA GLY A 276 -11.48 6.71 -10.17
C GLY A 276 -10.06 7.12 -10.56
N LEU A 277 -9.87 7.75 -11.73
CA LEU A 277 -8.57 8.25 -12.18
C LEU A 277 -7.98 9.25 -11.17
N LEU A 278 -8.75 10.25 -10.76
CA LEU A 278 -8.29 11.26 -9.80
C LEU A 278 -7.93 10.62 -8.45
N SER A 279 -8.78 9.71 -7.95
CA SER A 279 -8.55 9.02 -6.68
C SER A 279 -7.27 8.18 -6.71
N PHE A 280 -7.05 7.40 -7.77
CA PHE A 280 -5.82 6.63 -7.91
C PHE A 280 -4.60 7.52 -8.14
N ALA A 281 -4.72 8.63 -8.87
CA ALA A 281 -3.61 9.54 -9.11
C ALA A 281 -3.13 10.17 -7.79
N PHE A 282 -4.05 10.65 -6.95
CA PHE A 282 -3.70 11.18 -5.62
C PHE A 282 -3.14 10.10 -4.69
N TYR A 283 -3.68 8.88 -4.71
CA TYR A 283 -3.08 7.76 -3.97
C TYR A 283 -1.62 7.51 -4.41
N GLN A 284 -1.38 7.43 -5.73
CA GLN A 284 -0.04 7.18 -6.26
C GLN A 284 0.91 8.34 -5.95
N LEU A 285 0.48 9.60 -6.07
CA LEU A 285 1.30 10.75 -5.71
C LEU A 285 1.67 10.73 -4.22
N LEU A 286 0.71 10.45 -3.33
CA LEU A 286 0.95 10.41 -1.88
C LEU A 286 1.88 9.26 -1.47
N LYS A 287 1.85 8.12 -2.19
CA LYS A 287 2.79 7.01 -1.96
C LYS A 287 4.16 7.20 -2.61
N HIS A 288 4.34 8.21 -3.47
CA HIS A 288 5.60 8.48 -4.18
C HIS A 288 6.01 9.97 -4.06
N PRO A 289 6.63 10.37 -2.93
CA PRO A 289 6.97 11.77 -2.62
C PRO A 289 7.79 12.50 -3.70
N GLU A 290 8.79 11.83 -4.28
CA GLU A 290 9.57 12.40 -5.39
C GLU A 290 8.71 12.72 -6.62
N THR A 291 7.74 11.85 -6.91
CA THR A 291 6.80 12.06 -8.00
C THR A 291 5.80 13.18 -7.69
N TYR A 292 5.29 13.23 -6.45
CA TYR A 292 4.46 14.32 -5.95
C TYR A 292 5.15 15.67 -6.14
N ARG A 293 6.41 15.77 -5.69
CA ARG A 293 7.20 17.00 -5.80
C ARG A 293 7.41 17.42 -7.25
N LYS A 294 7.85 16.52 -8.13
CA LYS A 294 8.05 16.84 -9.57
C LYS A 294 6.75 17.32 -10.24
N ALA A 295 5.61 16.73 -9.88
CA ALA A 295 4.30 17.17 -10.35
C ALA A 295 3.97 18.60 -9.86
N GLN A 296 4.20 18.89 -8.58
CA GLN A 296 3.99 20.21 -8.02
C GLN A 296 4.95 21.27 -8.60
N GLU A 297 6.23 20.93 -8.80
CA GLU A 297 7.22 21.82 -9.44
C GLU A 297 6.85 22.18 -10.87
N GLU A 298 6.32 21.23 -11.63
CA GLU A 298 5.79 21.52 -12.96
C GLU A 298 4.61 22.50 -12.89
N VAL A 299 3.66 22.26 -11.98
CA VAL A 299 2.51 23.13 -11.77
C VAL A 299 2.97 24.54 -11.39
N ASP A 300 3.90 24.68 -10.45
CA ASP A 300 4.44 25.97 -10.00
C ASP A 300 5.14 26.72 -11.12
N ARG A 301 5.93 26.01 -11.94
CA ARG A 301 6.64 26.60 -13.09
C ARG A 301 5.68 27.10 -14.16
N VAL A 302 4.58 26.38 -14.41
CA VAL A 302 3.67 26.64 -15.53
C VAL A 302 2.57 27.63 -15.16
N LEU A 303 1.95 27.46 -13.98
CA LEU A 303 0.83 28.28 -13.52
C LEU A 303 1.30 29.47 -12.68
N GLY A 304 2.41 29.34 -11.95
CA GLY A 304 2.83 30.31 -10.95
C GLY A 304 1.75 30.54 -9.89
N LYS A 305 1.64 31.79 -9.43
CA LYS A 305 0.65 32.22 -8.42
C LYS A 305 -0.66 32.79 -9.02
N GLY A 306 -0.77 32.82 -10.34
CA GLY A 306 -1.95 33.34 -11.06
C GLY A 306 -3.08 32.32 -11.20
N PRO A 307 -4.26 32.74 -11.67
CA PRO A 307 -5.36 31.82 -11.96
C PRO A 307 -4.95 30.84 -13.07
N ILE A 308 -5.42 29.60 -12.98
CA ILE A 308 -5.23 28.62 -14.04
C ILE A 308 -6.06 29.02 -15.26
N THR A 309 -5.46 28.95 -16.44
CA THR A 309 -6.12 29.26 -17.72
C THR A 309 -6.06 28.05 -18.63
N VAL A 310 -6.92 28.05 -19.65
CA VAL A 310 -6.97 26.95 -20.62
C VAL A 310 -5.65 26.76 -21.39
N ASP A 311 -4.83 27.80 -21.52
CA ASP A 311 -3.51 27.74 -22.17
C ASP A 311 -2.44 27.03 -21.34
N HIS A 312 -2.70 26.79 -20.05
CA HIS A 312 -1.81 25.99 -19.21
C HIS A 312 -1.98 24.49 -19.47
N MET A 313 -3.15 24.04 -19.95
CA MET A 313 -3.49 22.61 -20.09
C MET A 313 -2.51 21.83 -20.97
N SER A 314 -1.94 22.45 -22.00
CA SER A 314 -0.98 21.81 -22.91
C SER A 314 0.47 21.87 -22.42
N LYS A 315 0.74 22.54 -21.30
CA LYS A 315 2.09 22.81 -20.79
C LYS A 315 2.45 21.97 -19.56
N LEU A 316 1.66 20.94 -19.24
CA LEU A 316 1.81 20.07 -18.07
C LEU A 316 2.15 18.61 -18.47
N PRO A 317 3.28 18.35 -19.17
CA PRO A 317 3.63 17.02 -19.66
C PRO A 317 3.87 15.99 -18.54
N TYR A 318 4.34 16.40 -17.37
CA TYR A 318 4.56 15.50 -16.25
C TYR A 318 3.24 15.11 -15.57
N ILE A 319 2.28 16.03 -15.40
CA ILE A 319 0.92 15.69 -14.96
C ILE A 319 0.27 14.70 -15.95
N ALA A 320 0.43 14.92 -17.25
CA ALA A 320 -0.06 13.98 -18.26
C ALA A 320 0.60 12.60 -18.12
N ALA A 321 1.90 12.54 -17.81
CA ALA A 321 2.62 11.31 -17.57
C ALA A 321 2.15 10.58 -16.30
N VAL A 322 1.90 11.32 -15.20
CA VAL A 322 1.29 10.81 -13.96
C VAL A 322 -0.07 10.18 -14.24
N MET A 323 -0.93 10.84 -15.01
CA MET A 323 -2.24 10.30 -15.39
C MET A 323 -2.12 9.03 -16.24
N ARG A 324 -1.20 9.01 -17.22
CA ARG A 324 -0.94 7.83 -18.07
C ARG A 324 -0.45 6.64 -17.25
N GLU A 325 0.48 6.87 -16.34
CA GLU A 325 1.03 5.83 -15.47
C GLU A 325 0.00 5.34 -14.44
N THR A 326 -0.83 6.25 -13.93
CA THR A 326 -1.95 5.90 -13.05
C THR A 326 -2.93 4.98 -13.76
N LEU A 327 -3.30 5.30 -15.01
CA LEU A 327 -4.17 4.43 -15.81
C LEU A 327 -3.49 3.12 -16.22
N ARG A 328 -2.15 3.09 -16.31
CA ARG A 328 -1.42 1.84 -16.57
C ARG A 328 -1.54 0.88 -15.38
N LEU A 329 -1.30 1.36 -14.15
CA LEU A 329 -1.38 0.51 -12.96
C LEU A 329 -2.81 0.25 -12.51
N CYS A 330 -3.63 1.31 -12.42
CA CYS A 330 -4.95 1.31 -11.81
C CYS A 330 -6.00 1.96 -12.71
N ALA A 331 -6.19 1.44 -13.92
CA ALA A 331 -7.33 1.83 -14.76
C ALA A 331 -8.67 1.53 -14.06
N PRO A 332 -9.58 2.50 -13.90
CA PRO A 332 -10.93 2.24 -13.40
C PRO A 332 -11.67 1.18 -14.22
N ILE A 333 -11.44 1.16 -15.54
CA ILE A 333 -11.87 0.07 -16.43
C ILE A 333 -10.72 -0.92 -16.59
N SER A 334 -10.80 -2.04 -15.88
CA SER A 334 -9.74 -3.07 -15.86
C SER A 334 -9.79 -4.03 -17.05
N GLN A 335 -10.87 -4.02 -17.86
CA GLN A 335 -11.03 -4.84 -19.05
C GLN A 335 -12.12 -4.33 -20.01
N PHE A 336 -12.04 -4.73 -21.27
CA PHE A 336 -13.16 -4.64 -22.23
C PHE A 336 -13.21 -5.87 -23.11
N SER A 337 -14.36 -6.15 -23.73
CA SER A 337 -14.55 -7.39 -24.49
C SER A 337 -14.81 -7.17 -25.98
N VAL A 338 -14.34 -8.12 -26.78
CA VAL A 338 -14.61 -8.25 -28.21
C VAL A 338 -15.14 -9.65 -28.50
N THR A 339 -15.65 -9.88 -29.72
CA THR A 339 -16.13 -11.16 -30.22
C THR A 339 -15.50 -11.46 -31.58
N ALA A 340 -15.20 -12.73 -31.85
CA ALA A 340 -14.63 -13.15 -33.12
C ALA A 340 -15.72 -13.14 -34.20
N LYS A 341 -15.42 -12.57 -35.37
CA LYS A 341 -16.36 -12.54 -36.51
C LYS A 341 -16.41 -13.87 -37.27
N GLU A 342 -15.34 -14.64 -37.18
CA GLU A 342 -15.12 -15.92 -37.83
C GLU A 342 -14.24 -16.81 -36.94
N ASP A 343 -14.20 -18.10 -37.23
CA ASP A 343 -13.30 -19.03 -36.57
C ASP A 343 -11.85 -18.67 -36.91
N THR A 344 -10.99 -18.58 -35.90
CA THR A 344 -9.60 -18.11 -36.10
C THR A 344 -8.65 -18.68 -35.06
N LEU A 345 -7.35 -18.50 -35.29
CA LEU A 345 -6.31 -18.81 -34.32
C LEU A 345 -5.77 -17.51 -33.74
N LEU A 346 -5.77 -17.38 -32.41
CA LEU A 346 -4.96 -16.38 -31.71
C LEU A 346 -3.53 -16.90 -31.56
N ALA A 347 -2.55 -16.00 -31.70
CA ALA A 347 -1.14 -16.32 -31.58
C ALA A 347 -0.64 -17.42 -32.54
N GLY A 348 -1.40 -17.72 -33.60
CA GLY A 348 -1.15 -18.88 -34.47
C GLY A 348 -1.31 -20.25 -33.80
N LYS A 349 -1.83 -20.33 -32.56
CA LYS A 349 -1.92 -21.58 -31.77
C LYS A 349 -3.27 -21.82 -31.08
N TYR A 350 -3.97 -20.79 -30.62
CA TYR A 350 -5.17 -20.94 -29.77
C TYR A 350 -6.45 -20.80 -30.60
N PRO A 351 -7.29 -21.85 -30.70
CA PRO A 351 -8.54 -21.77 -31.45
C PRO A 351 -9.59 -20.94 -30.71
N VAL A 352 -10.19 -20.01 -31.44
CA VAL A 352 -11.33 -19.20 -31.02
C VAL A 352 -12.42 -19.27 -32.08
N TYR A 353 -13.66 -19.45 -31.62
CA TYR A 353 -14.80 -19.64 -32.52
C TYR A 353 -15.60 -18.37 -32.72
N LYS A 354 -16.28 -18.28 -33.87
CA LYS A 354 -17.19 -17.20 -34.20
C LYS A 354 -18.19 -16.93 -33.06
N GLY A 355 -18.25 -15.67 -32.63
CA GLY A 355 -19.17 -15.21 -31.58
C GLY A 355 -18.71 -15.47 -30.14
N GLU A 356 -17.59 -16.18 -29.94
CA GLU A 356 -16.96 -16.38 -28.63
C GLU A 356 -16.54 -15.01 -28.06
N LEU A 357 -16.74 -14.80 -26.76
CA LEU A 357 -16.43 -13.53 -26.09
C LEU A 357 -14.98 -13.58 -25.57
N MET A 358 -14.18 -12.59 -25.92
CA MET A 358 -12.83 -12.43 -25.40
C MET A 358 -12.72 -11.13 -24.62
N SER A 359 -12.27 -11.21 -23.37
CA SER A 359 -11.93 -10.10 -22.51
C SER A 359 -10.47 -9.73 -22.70
N LEU A 360 -10.19 -8.49 -23.09
CA LEU A 360 -8.85 -7.93 -23.10
C LEU A 360 -8.56 -7.43 -21.68
N PHE A 361 -7.75 -8.17 -20.93
CA PHE A 361 -7.57 -7.96 -19.50
C PHE A 361 -6.46 -6.92 -19.23
N LEU A 362 -6.85 -5.65 -19.26
CA LEU A 362 -5.94 -4.52 -19.16
C LEU A 362 -5.12 -4.52 -17.87
N ARG A 363 -5.69 -5.00 -16.75
CA ARG A 363 -4.98 -5.11 -15.46
C ARG A 363 -3.68 -5.92 -15.55
N LYS A 364 -3.57 -6.88 -16.47
CA LYS A 364 -2.34 -7.65 -16.72
C LYS A 364 -1.54 -7.08 -17.89
N VAL A 365 -2.21 -6.70 -18.96
CA VAL A 365 -1.54 -6.20 -20.19
C VAL A 365 -0.77 -4.91 -19.94
N HIS A 366 -1.31 -4.01 -19.10
CA HIS A 366 -0.66 -2.74 -18.76
C HIS A 366 0.52 -2.92 -17.78
N VAL A 367 0.71 -4.11 -17.23
CA VAL A 367 1.89 -4.46 -16.41
C VAL A 367 2.66 -5.63 -17.05
N ASP A 368 2.49 -5.85 -18.35
CA ASP A 368 3.18 -6.92 -19.06
C ASP A 368 4.69 -6.66 -19.08
N PRO A 369 5.51 -7.52 -18.47
CA PRO A 369 6.96 -7.35 -18.40
C PRO A 369 7.62 -7.36 -19.78
N ALA A 370 7.02 -8.04 -20.77
CA ALA A 370 7.52 -8.04 -22.15
C ALA A 370 7.45 -6.65 -22.80
N VAL A 371 6.61 -5.76 -22.28
CA VAL A 371 6.47 -4.37 -22.74
C VAL A 371 7.18 -3.40 -21.82
N TYR A 372 7.03 -3.57 -20.51
CA TYR A 372 7.43 -2.56 -19.53
C TYR A 372 8.70 -2.91 -18.74
N GLY A 373 9.26 -4.11 -18.89
CA GLY A 373 10.44 -4.58 -18.15
C GLY A 373 10.11 -5.20 -16.79
N GLU A 374 11.13 -5.64 -16.05
CA GLU A 374 10.95 -6.27 -14.72
C GLU A 374 10.35 -5.31 -13.67
N ASP A 375 10.56 -4.00 -13.85
CA ASP A 375 10.01 -2.94 -12.99
C ASP A 375 8.57 -2.54 -13.37
N ALA A 376 7.88 -3.34 -14.20
CA ALA A 376 6.51 -3.09 -14.62
C ALA A 376 5.51 -2.82 -13.48
N PRO A 377 5.59 -3.45 -12.29
CA PRO A 377 4.67 -3.14 -11.19
C PRO A 377 4.90 -1.77 -10.52
N GLU A 378 6.06 -1.14 -10.74
CA GLU A 378 6.43 0.13 -10.09
C GLU A 378 5.73 1.33 -10.75
N PHE A 379 5.39 2.34 -9.94
CA PHE A 379 4.83 3.61 -10.44
C PHE A 379 5.95 4.56 -10.86
N LYS A 380 6.13 4.75 -12.16
CA LYS A 380 7.24 5.55 -12.72
C LYS A 380 6.77 6.42 -13.89
N PRO A 381 6.24 7.63 -13.63
CA PRO A 381 5.73 8.51 -14.68
C PRO A 381 6.74 8.84 -15.78
N GLU A 382 8.04 8.78 -15.52
CA GLU A 382 9.08 9.01 -16.52
C GLU A 382 8.96 8.06 -17.73
N ARG A 383 8.42 6.85 -17.56
CA ARG A 383 8.17 5.91 -18.68
C ARG A 383 6.95 6.31 -19.53
N MET A 384 6.18 7.29 -19.08
CA MET A 384 4.93 7.78 -19.68
C MET A 384 5.03 9.20 -20.23
N LEU A 385 6.20 9.82 -20.14
CA LEU A 385 6.52 11.04 -20.89
C LEU A 385 6.39 10.78 -22.40
N ASP A 386 6.15 11.83 -23.18
CA ASP A 386 5.78 11.70 -24.59
C ASP A 386 6.75 10.86 -25.42
N GLU A 387 8.07 11.04 -25.28
CA GLU A 387 9.05 10.27 -26.07
C GLU A 387 9.04 8.77 -25.70
N PRO A 388 9.21 8.32 -24.44
CA PRO A 388 9.07 6.92 -24.06
C PRO A 388 7.70 6.33 -24.40
N PHE A 389 6.62 7.07 -24.13
CA PHE A 389 5.25 6.62 -24.39
C PHE A 389 5.00 6.33 -25.87
N ASN A 390 5.51 7.20 -26.76
CA ASN A 390 5.36 7.02 -28.20
C ASN A 390 6.20 5.86 -28.77
N LYS A 391 7.19 5.37 -28.01
CA LYS A 391 7.98 4.17 -28.36
C LYS A 391 7.31 2.87 -27.93
N LEU A 392 6.24 2.92 -27.13
CA LEU A 392 5.53 1.71 -26.71
C LEU A 392 4.98 0.94 -27.92
N PRO A 393 4.96 -0.40 -27.86
CA PRO A 393 4.29 -1.21 -28.86
C PRO A 393 2.84 -0.78 -29.06
N LYS A 394 2.32 -0.98 -30.28
CA LYS A 394 0.90 -0.73 -30.57
C LYS A 394 0.03 -1.50 -29.58
N ASN A 395 -1.08 -0.89 -29.16
CA ASN A 395 -2.06 -1.52 -28.27
C ASN A 395 -1.55 -1.90 -26.86
N ALA A 396 -0.33 -1.51 -26.46
CA ALA A 396 0.18 -1.69 -25.10
C ALA A 396 -0.59 -0.89 -24.03
N TRP A 397 -1.13 0.27 -24.40
CA TRP A 397 -1.87 1.16 -23.49
C TRP A 397 -3.25 1.49 -24.07
N LYS A 398 -4.31 1.00 -23.42
CA LYS A 398 -5.71 1.00 -23.92
C LYS A 398 -6.80 1.34 -22.88
N PRO A 399 -6.58 2.24 -21.89
CA PRO A 399 -7.60 2.55 -20.89
C PRO A 399 -8.87 3.20 -21.45
N PHE A 400 -8.80 3.76 -22.67
CA PHE A 400 -9.94 4.39 -23.37
C PHE A 400 -10.61 3.47 -24.40
N GLY A 401 -10.36 2.16 -24.35
CA GLY A 401 -10.95 1.19 -25.27
C GLY A 401 -10.26 1.13 -26.64
N ASN A 402 -10.95 0.55 -27.62
CA ASN A 402 -10.38 0.24 -28.94
C ASN A 402 -11.26 0.75 -30.10
N GLY A 403 -10.58 1.20 -31.16
CA GLY A 403 -11.19 1.44 -32.47
C GLY A 403 -12.32 2.47 -32.48
N MET A 404 -13.33 2.27 -33.33
CA MET A 404 -14.46 3.22 -33.49
C MET A 404 -15.33 3.36 -32.23
N ARG A 405 -15.23 2.40 -31.30
CA ARG A 405 -15.95 2.41 -30.01
C ARG A 405 -15.02 2.76 -28.84
N GLY A 406 -13.88 3.39 -29.14
CA GLY A 406 -13.05 4.06 -28.14
C GLY A 406 -13.82 5.21 -27.48
N CYS A 407 -13.39 5.60 -26.28
CA CYS A 407 -14.06 6.62 -25.49
C CYS A 407 -14.04 7.97 -26.22
N ILE A 408 -15.22 8.41 -26.68
CA ILE A 408 -15.43 9.71 -27.30
C ILE A 408 -15.15 10.87 -26.32
N GLY A 409 -15.42 10.65 -25.03
CA GLY A 409 -15.19 11.60 -23.95
C GLY A 409 -13.74 11.70 -23.47
N ARG A 410 -12.78 10.98 -24.08
CA ARG A 410 -11.37 11.02 -23.66
C ARG A 410 -10.81 12.44 -23.55
N PRO A 411 -10.99 13.35 -24.53
CA PRO A 411 -10.47 14.71 -24.42
C PRO A 411 -11.10 15.50 -23.26
N PHE A 412 -12.39 15.28 -22.99
CA PHE A 412 -13.10 15.90 -21.87
C PHE A 412 -12.51 15.47 -20.53
N ALA A 413 -12.45 14.16 -20.30
CA ALA A 413 -11.90 13.58 -19.06
C ALA A 413 -10.44 13.98 -18.85
N TRP A 414 -9.66 14.06 -19.95
CA TRP A 414 -8.26 14.47 -19.87
C TRP A 414 -8.11 15.93 -19.43
N GLN A 415 -8.90 16.85 -20.00
CA GLN A 415 -8.87 18.26 -19.61
C GLN A 415 -9.37 18.45 -18.18
N GLU A 416 -10.48 17.83 -17.80
CA GLU A 416 -11.04 17.90 -16.45
C GLU A 416 -10.04 17.39 -15.40
N ALA A 417 -9.47 16.20 -15.62
CA ALA A 417 -8.52 15.63 -14.66
C ALA A 417 -7.22 16.45 -14.59
N THR A 418 -6.71 16.95 -15.72
CA THR A 418 -5.53 17.83 -15.75
C THR A 418 -5.79 19.12 -14.97
N LEU A 419 -6.94 19.75 -15.19
CA LEU A 419 -7.38 20.96 -14.48
C LEU A 419 -7.50 20.71 -12.98
N ALA A 420 -8.19 19.64 -12.57
CA ALA A 420 -8.39 19.30 -11.17
C ALA A 420 -7.05 19.03 -10.47
N ILE A 421 -6.19 18.16 -11.02
CA ILE A 421 -4.88 17.87 -10.43
C ILE A 421 -4.03 19.14 -10.34
N ALA A 422 -3.93 19.92 -11.42
CA ALA A 422 -3.11 21.13 -11.45
C ALA A 422 -3.62 22.20 -10.47
N MET A 423 -4.93 22.47 -10.45
CA MET A 423 -5.54 23.43 -9.52
C MET A 423 -5.35 23.01 -8.06
N LEU A 424 -5.52 21.72 -7.76
CA LEU A 424 -5.36 21.21 -6.41
C LEU A 424 -3.88 21.26 -5.96
N LEU A 425 -2.93 20.80 -6.79
CA LEU A 425 -1.51 20.88 -6.47
C LEU A 425 -0.98 22.32 -6.41
N GLN A 426 -1.56 23.25 -7.17
CA GLN A 426 -1.21 24.68 -7.11
C GLN A 426 -1.56 25.29 -5.74
N ASN A 427 -2.67 24.84 -5.13
CA ASN A 427 -3.24 25.52 -3.98
C ASN A 427 -3.12 24.74 -2.66
N PHE A 428 -2.86 23.43 -2.71
CA PHE A 428 -2.81 22.56 -1.54
C PHE A 428 -1.57 21.68 -1.49
N ASN A 429 -1.15 21.37 -0.26
CA ASN A 429 -0.28 20.25 0.08
C ASN A 429 -1.12 19.13 0.68
N PHE A 430 -0.88 17.90 0.23
CA PHE A 430 -1.66 16.74 0.62
C PHE A 430 -0.83 15.78 1.46
N VAL A 431 -1.48 15.14 2.43
CA VAL A 431 -0.93 14.02 3.20
C VAL A 431 -1.97 12.91 3.35
N LEU A 432 -1.52 11.67 3.58
CA LEU A 432 -2.42 10.61 3.99
C LEU A 432 -3.04 10.96 5.36
N ASP A 433 -4.33 10.70 5.51
CA ASP A 433 -5.01 10.82 6.81
C ASP A 433 -4.50 9.73 7.77
N ASP A 434 -4.45 8.50 7.28
CA ASP A 434 -3.79 7.36 7.90
C ASP A 434 -2.49 7.01 7.12
N PRO A 435 -1.30 7.28 7.69
CA PRO A 435 -0.03 6.96 7.04
C PRO A 435 0.14 5.47 6.69
N SER A 436 -0.52 4.58 7.44
CA SER A 436 -0.44 3.13 7.26
C SER A 436 -1.35 2.58 6.16
N TYR A 437 -2.26 3.40 5.63
CA TYR A 437 -3.24 2.98 4.62
C TYR A 437 -2.59 2.27 3.42
N SER A 438 -3.05 1.06 3.13
CA SER A 438 -2.71 0.29 1.93
C SER A 438 -3.90 0.27 0.96
N LEU A 439 -3.63 0.17 -0.36
CA LEU A 439 -4.69 0.25 -1.37
C LEU A 439 -5.63 -0.95 -1.31
N ALA A 440 -6.79 -0.76 -0.70
CA ALA A 440 -7.94 -1.64 -0.87
C ALA A 440 -8.79 -1.19 -2.07
N LEU A 441 -9.41 -2.13 -2.78
CA LEU A 441 -10.24 -1.84 -3.96
C LEU A 441 -11.73 -2.07 -3.66
N LYS A 442 -12.57 -1.14 -4.11
CA LYS A 442 -14.02 -1.33 -4.24
C LYS A 442 -14.35 -1.50 -5.73
N GLN A 443 -15.12 -2.52 -6.06
CA GLN A 443 -15.47 -2.85 -7.44
C GLN A 443 -16.98 -2.81 -7.67
N THR A 444 -17.38 -2.14 -8.75
CA THR A 444 -18.74 -2.12 -9.34
C THR A 444 -18.61 -2.61 -10.78
N LEU A 445 -19.06 -1.82 -11.77
CA LEU A 445 -18.61 -1.94 -13.16
C LEU A 445 -17.14 -1.52 -13.32
N THR A 446 -16.69 -0.57 -12.49
CA THR A 446 -15.32 -0.03 -12.47
C THR A 446 -14.66 -0.30 -11.11
N ILE A 447 -13.38 0.06 -10.96
CA ILE A 447 -12.67 0.00 -9.67
C ILE A 447 -12.30 1.39 -9.14
N LYS A 448 -12.29 1.51 -7.81
CA LYS A 448 -11.82 2.71 -7.08
C LYS A 448 -11.17 2.33 -5.75
N PRO A 449 -10.34 3.21 -5.14
CA PRO A 449 -9.85 3.00 -3.79
C PRO A 449 -11.00 2.88 -2.77
N LYS A 450 -10.92 1.89 -1.87
CA LYS A 450 -11.86 1.69 -0.77
C LYS A 450 -11.32 2.38 0.48
N GLY A 451 -12.10 3.27 1.10
CA GLY A 451 -11.75 3.94 2.36
C GLY A 451 -10.52 4.87 2.27
N PHE A 452 -10.18 5.33 1.06
CA PHE A 452 -9.02 6.21 0.87
C PHE A 452 -9.33 7.64 1.33
N ARG A 453 -8.64 8.07 2.39
CA ARG A 453 -8.74 9.41 2.98
C ARG A 453 -7.42 10.17 2.91
N MET A 454 -7.51 11.48 2.69
CA MET A 454 -6.37 12.38 2.73
C MET A 454 -6.71 13.68 3.47
N ARG A 455 -5.69 14.44 3.86
CA ARG A 455 -5.83 15.80 4.39
C ARG A 455 -5.20 16.79 3.42
N ALA A 456 -5.76 18.01 3.35
CA ALA A 456 -5.31 19.06 2.45
C ALA A 456 -5.03 20.36 3.23
N THR A 457 -3.82 20.90 3.07
CA THR A 457 -3.39 22.16 3.69
C THR A 457 -3.17 23.21 2.62
N LEU A 458 -3.71 24.42 2.78
CA LEU A 458 -3.46 25.51 1.84
C LEU A 458 -1.97 25.87 1.78
N ARG A 459 -1.48 26.09 0.56
CA ARG A 459 -0.10 26.53 0.30
C ARG A 459 0.07 28.02 0.55
N ASP A 460 1.32 28.47 0.69
CA ASP A 460 1.69 29.88 0.90
C ASP A 460 0.99 30.54 2.12
N ASP A 461 0.60 29.75 3.13
CA ASP A 461 -0.20 30.20 4.29
C ASP A 461 -1.47 30.97 3.91
N MET A 462 -2.07 30.62 2.76
CA MET A 462 -3.26 31.30 2.26
C MET A 462 -4.47 31.05 3.16
N THR A 463 -5.30 32.09 3.32
CA THR A 463 -6.66 31.94 3.87
C THR A 463 -7.64 31.48 2.79
N PRO A 464 -8.79 30.87 3.17
CA PRO A 464 -9.83 30.52 2.20
C PRO A 464 -10.31 31.73 1.36
N SER A 465 -10.36 32.93 1.94
CA SER A 465 -10.71 34.15 1.21
C SER A 465 -9.63 34.55 0.19
N GLN A 466 -8.35 34.37 0.51
CA GLN A 466 -7.27 34.62 -0.45
C GLN A 466 -7.29 33.61 -1.61
N LEU A 467 -7.61 32.34 -1.32
CA LEU A 467 -7.84 31.35 -2.36
C LEU A 467 -8.99 31.76 -3.28
N GLU A 468 -10.12 32.21 -2.72
CA GLU A 468 -11.28 32.68 -3.49
C GLU A 468 -10.89 33.80 -4.46
N HIS A 469 -10.12 34.78 -4.00
CA HIS A 469 -9.61 35.87 -4.86
C HIS A 469 -8.69 35.36 -5.98
N ARG A 470 -7.78 34.43 -5.67
CA ARG A 470 -6.87 33.82 -6.64
C ARG A 470 -7.63 33.06 -7.72
N LEU A 471 -8.57 32.20 -7.31
CA LEU A 471 -9.41 31.41 -8.23
C LEU A 471 -10.31 32.30 -9.08
N ALA A 472 -10.76 33.45 -8.55
CA ALA A 472 -11.53 34.44 -9.30
C ALA A 472 -10.69 35.34 -10.22
N GLY A 473 -9.35 35.20 -10.23
CA GLY A 473 -8.45 36.02 -11.04
C GLY A 473 -8.46 37.52 -10.70
N LYS A 474 -8.85 37.88 -9.47
CA LYS A 474 -8.88 39.28 -9.01
C LYS A 474 -7.57 39.62 -8.32
N GLU A 475 -6.88 40.68 -8.76
CA GLU A 475 -5.70 41.19 -8.04
C GLU A 475 -6.08 41.56 -6.61
N ILE A 476 -5.28 41.12 -5.65
CA ILE A 476 -5.39 41.59 -4.26
C ILE A 476 -4.99 43.07 -4.28
N PRO A 477 -5.88 44.02 -3.93
CA PRO A 477 -5.48 45.41 -3.81
C PRO A 477 -4.31 45.49 -2.82
N LYS A 478 -3.20 46.13 -3.19
CA LYS A 478 -2.03 46.32 -2.30
C LYS A 478 -2.41 46.94 -0.95
N GLU A 479 -3.54 47.63 -0.87
CA GLU A 479 -4.10 48.26 0.33
C GLU A 479 -4.85 47.27 1.25
N ALA A 480 -5.32 46.12 0.73
CA ALA A 480 -5.98 45.07 1.52
C ALA A 480 -4.98 44.23 2.34
N LEU A 481 -3.71 44.17 1.92
CA LEU A 481 -2.61 43.56 2.69
C LEU A 481 -2.30 44.33 3.99
N SER A 482 -2.65 45.63 4.06
CA SER A 482 -2.52 46.44 5.28
C SER A 482 -3.81 46.60 6.08
N ALA A 483 -4.97 46.22 5.52
CA ALA A 483 -6.28 46.54 6.10
C ALA A 483 -7.13 45.31 6.54
N LEU A 484 -6.62 44.08 6.37
CA LEU A 484 -7.24 42.86 6.89
C LEU A 484 -6.63 42.38 8.22
N SER A 485 -6.05 43.29 8.99
CA SER A 485 -5.96 43.14 10.46
C SER A 485 -7.32 43.51 11.08
N LEU A 486 -8.40 42.86 10.66
CA LEU A 486 -9.66 42.95 11.37
C LEU A 486 -9.63 41.95 12.51
N LYS A 487 -9.40 42.53 13.69
CA LYS A 487 -9.83 42.07 15.02
C LYS A 487 -10.89 40.98 14.94
N ASP A 488 -10.50 39.76 15.30
CA ASP A 488 -11.44 38.80 15.88
C ASP A 488 -12.08 39.47 17.11
N ASN A 489 -13.35 39.82 16.97
CA ASN A 489 -14.26 40.01 18.08
C ASN A 489 -14.83 38.64 18.47
N ASP A 490 -13.93 37.72 18.81
CA ASP A 490 -14.25 36.74 19.85
C ASP A 490 -13.73 37.34 21.13
N THR A 491 -14.65 37.67 22.03
CA THR A 491 -14.32 38.04 23.41
C THR A 491 -13.39 36.98 23.96
N PRO A 492 -12.10 37.26 24.22
CA PRO A 492 -11.25 36.30 24.89
C PRO A 492 -11.75 36.29 26.33
N VAL A 493 -12.34 35.19 26.76
CA VAL A 493 -12.21 34.83 28.17
C VAL A 493 -10.71 34.66 28.37
N ALA A 494 -10.09 35.64 29.02
CA ALA A 494 -8.65 35.73 29.19
C ALA A 494 -8.13 34.47 29.89
N ASP A 495 -7.38 33.65 29.14
CA ASP A 495 -6.38 32.75 29.69
C ASP A 495 -5.01 33.14 29.14
N GLY A 496 -4.56 34.33 29.56
CA GLY A 496 -3.42 35.06 29.01
C GLY A 496 -2.07 34.67 29.57
N SER A 497 -1.76 33.38 29.73
CA SER A 497 -0.49 32.95 30.35
C SER A 497 0.49 32.18 29.45
N ARG A 498 0.10 31.65 28.28
CA ARG A 498 0.95 30.72 27.50
C ARG A 498 1.14 31.09 26.02
N LYS A 499 2.37 30.91 25.49
CA LYS A 499 2.74 31.22 24.08
C LYS A 499 2.61 30.02 23.14
N PRO A 500 2.19 30.18 21.87
CA PRO A 500 1.99 29.04 20.96
C PRO A 500 3.31 28.32 20.60
N ILE A 501 3.28 27.00 20.42
CA ILE A 501 4.38 26.16 19.92
C ILE A 501 3.84 25.03 19.01
N THR A 502 4.58 24.69 17.94
CA THR A 502 4.23 23.61 17.01
C THR A 502 5.27 22.50 17.14
N VAL A 503 4.78 21.26 17.24
CA VAL A 503 5.64 20.07 17.32
C VAL A 503 5.33 19.15 16.15
N LEU A 504 6.36 18.78 15.40
CA LEU A 504 6.24 17.97 14.18
C LEU A 504 7.10 16.72 14.29
N TYR A 505 6.62 15.59 13.79
CA TYR A 505 7.38 14.34 13.85
C TYR A 505 7.38 13.50 12.57
N GLY A 506 8.53 12.89 12.29
CA GLY A 506 8.70 11.84 11.27
C GLY A 506 9.04 10.51 11.93
N SER A 507 8.20 9.49 11.81
CA SER A 507 8.31 8.24 12.57
C SER A 507 7.64 7.05 11.87
N ASN A 508 8.36 5.95 11.61
CA ASN A 508 7.76 4.67 11.18
C ASN A 508 7.51 3.73 12.37
N SER A 509 8.32 3.84 13.43
CA SER A 509 8.29 2.96 14.61
C SER A 509 7.69 3.63 15.86
N GLY A 510 7.09 4.81 15.73
CA GLY A 510 6.50 5.58 16.83
C GLY A 510 7.46 6.33 17.75
N THR A 511 8.79 6.14 17.64
CA THR A 511 9.79 6.77 18.53
C THR A 511 9.76 8.30 18.45
N CYS A 512 9.83 8.89 17.25
CA CYS A 512 9.84 10.35 17.11
C CYS A 512 8.46 10.98 17.40
N GLU A 513 7.38 10.25 17.13
CA GLU A 513 6.03 10.64 17.57
C GLU A 513 5.96 10.73 19.10
N ALA A 514 6.54 9.74 19.77
CA ALA A 514 6.54 9.70 21.22
C ALA A 514 7.31 10.90 21.81
N LEU A 515 8.49 11.19 21.27
CA LEU A 515 9.27 12.36 21.68
C LEU A 515 8.54 13.68 21.38
N ALA A 516 7.82 13.79 20.26
CA ALA A 516 7.01 14.97 19.95
C ALA A 516 5.81 15.16 20.89
N GLN A 517 5.10 14.08 21.25
CA GLN A 517 4.02 14.11 22.23
C GLN A 517 4.52 14.50 23.62
N ARG A 518 5.77 14.16 23.97
CA ARG A 518 6.42 14.61 25.20
C ARG A 518 6.65 16.12 25.21
N VAL A 519 7.28 16.68 24.17
CA VAL A 519 7.44 18.14 24.02
C VAL A 519 6.09 18.85 24.14
N ALA A 520 5.04 18.26 23.56
CA ALA A 520 3.69 18.80 23.63
C ALA A 520 3.09 18.77 25.05
N SER A 521 3.31 17.69 25.81
CA SER A 521 2.91 17.58 27.22
C SER A 521 3.61 18.63 28.08
N ASP A 522 4.92 18.76 27.90
CA ASP A 522 5.79 19.59 28.74
C ASP A 522 5.72 21.07 28.37
N ALA A 523 5.31 21.40 27.13
CA ALA A 523 5.09 22.77 26.69
C ALA A 523 4.25 23.59 27.69
N SER A 524 3.21 23.00 28.28
CA SER A 524 2.32 23.68 29.23
C SER A 524 3.00 24.10 30.53
N SER A 525 3.93 23.30 31.07
CA SER A 525 4.77 23.66 32.20
C SER A 525 5.85 24.66 31.82
N HIS A 526 6.28 24.72 30.56
CA HIS A 526 7.20 25.75 30.09
C HIS A 526 6.48 27.02 29.61
N GLY A 527 5.20 27.19 29.95
CA GLY A 527 4.37 28.35 29.61
C GLY A 527 4.15 28.51 28.10
N PHE A 528 4.20 27.41 27.35
CA PHE A 528 3.76 27.30 25.98
C PHE A 528 2.41 26.58 25.88
N LYS A 529 1.62 26.89 24.86
CA LYS A 529 0.40 26.18 24.49
C LYS A 529 0.69 25.52 23.15
N VAL A 530 0.58 24.19 23.09
CA VAL A 530 0.72 23.48 21.82
C VAL A 530 -0.40 23.93 20.89
N SER A 531 -0.03 24.63 19.83
CA SER A 531 -0.99 25.05 18.79
C SER A 531 -1.25 23.89 17.83
N LYS A 532 -0.23 23.08 17.54
CA LYS A 532 -0.33 21.91 16.68
C LYS A 532 0.69 20.85 17.06
N ILE A 533 0.23 19.59 17.11
CA ILE A 533 1.08 18.40 17.06
C ILE A 533 0.64 17.56 15.87
N ASP A 534 1.57 17.23 14.97
CA ASP A 534 1.21 16.52 13.74
C ASP A 534 2.43 15.85 13.08
N ILE A 535 2.18 15.05 12.05
CA ILE A 535 3.23 14.45 11.24
C ILE A 535 3.99 15.52 10.44
N LEU A 536 5.26 15.27 10.17
CA LEU A 536 6.17 16.23 9.55
C LEU A 536 5.71 16.63 8.14
N ASP A 537 5.11 15.70 7.39
CA ASP A 537 4.56 15.99 6.06
C ASP A 537 3.49 17.08 6.05
N THR A 538 2.78 17.33 7.16
CA THR A 538 1.77 18.40 7.22
C THR A 538 2.35 19.81 7.22
N ALA A 539 3.66 19.93 7.47
CA ALA A 539 4.39 21.19 7.45
C ALA A 539 5.12 21.46 6.13
N ASN A 540 4.93 20.59 5.12
CA ASN A 540 5.42 20.83 3.76
C ASN A 540 4.91 22.20 3.28
N GLY A 541 5.81 23.16 3.03
CA GLY A 541 5.48 24.49 2.52
C GLY A 541 4.70 25.42 3.47
N SER A 542 4.52 25.05 4.74
CA SER A 542 3.63 25.73 5.69
C SER A 542 4.20 25.78 7.12
N LEU A 543 5.53 25.92 7.25
CA LEU A 543 6.17 26.09 8.55
C LEU A 543 5.79 27.46 9.17
N PRO A 544 5.29 27.50 10.42
CA PRO A 544 4.85 28.74 11.04
C PRO A 544 6.04 29.67 11.35
N LYS A 545 5.78 30.98 11.29
CA LYS A 545 6.79 32.05 11.48
C LYS A 545 6.63 32.81 12.80
N ASP A 546 5.45 32.75 13.39
CA ASP A 546 5.04 33.47 14.60
C ASP A 546 5.29 32.68 15.90
N GLN A 547 5.73 31.43 15.78
CA GLN A 547 5.96 30.51 16.90
C GLN A 547 7.12 29.55 16.62
N PRO A 548 7.74 28.99 17.67
CA PRO A 548 8.80 28.01 17.51
C PRO A 548 8.25 26.68 16.96
N VAL A 549 9.08 26.02 16.13
CA VAL A 549 8.82 24.70 15.56
C VAL A 549 9.85 23.70 16.08
N VAL A 550 9.37 22.67 16.76
CA VAL A 550 10.21 21.55 17.21
C VAL A 550 10.00 20.37 16.27
N ILE A 551 11.05 19.93 15.59
CA ILE A 551 11.01 18.82 14.64
C ILE A 551 11.73 17.62 15.24
N VAL A 552 11.04 16.48 15.34
CA VAL A 552 11.64 15.21 15.77
C VAL A 552 11.55 14.18 14.65
N THR A 553 12.68 13.72 14.13
CA THR A 553 12.64 12.79 12.96
C THR A 553 13.75 11.76 12.99
N ALA A 554 13.54 10.64 12.28
CA ALA A 554 14.47 9.51 12.19
C ALA A 554 15.06 9.35 10.78
N SER A 555 15.99 8.40 10.62
CA SER A 555 16.42 7.89 9.31
C SER A 555 16.25 6.36 9.26
N TYR A 556 15.63 5.84 8.21
CA TYR A 556 15.48 4.40 7.96
C TYR A 556 16.25 4.03 6.69
N GLU A 557 17.37 3.31 6.81
CA GLU A 557 18.26 2.98 5.68
C GLU A 557 18.71 4.22 4.87
N GLY A 558 18.82 5.37 5.56
CA GLY A 558 19.13 6.66 4.95
C GLY A 558 17.96 7.35 4.27
N GLN A 559 16.77 6.77 4.23
CA GLN A 559 15.55 7.39 3.75
C GLN A 559 14.76 8.03 4.90
N PRO A 560 13.91 9.04 4.61
CA PRO A 560 13.01 9.62 5.59
C PRO A 560 11.94 8.60 6.05
N PRO A 561 11.37 8.79 7.25
CA PRO A 561 10.14 8.12 7.64
C PRO A 561 9.01 8.38 6.63
N ASP A 562 8.07 7.45 6.52
CA ASP A 562 6.98 7.45 5.54
C ASP A 562 6.10 8.71 5.68
N ASN A 563 5.88 9.18 6.91
CA ASN A 563 5.12 10.38 7.25
C ASN A 563 5.95 11.68 7.31
N ALA A 564 7.19 11.63 6.80
CA ALA A 564 8.11 12.75 6.67
C ALA A 564 8.73 12.87 5.27
N ALA A 565 8.38 11.97 4.37
CA ALA A 565 9.05 11.85 3.08
C ALA A 565 8.69 13.01 2.13
N HIS A 566 7.46 13.54 2.19
CA HIS A 566 7.06 14.72 1.41
C HIS A 566 7.75 15.98 1.93
N PHE A 567 7.83 16.14 3.25
CA PHE A 567 8.53 17.26 3.86
C PHE A 567 10.03 17.26 3.51
N VAL A 568 10.68 16.11 3.58
CA VAL A 568 12.12 15.99 3.30
C VAL A 568 12.42 16.28 1.82
N SER A 569 11.63 15.72 0.91
CA SER A 569 11.77 16.01 -0.52
C SER A 569 11.56 17.50 -0.82
N TRP A 570 10.60 18.16 -0.15
CA TRP A 570 10.41 19.62 -0.26
C TRP A 570 11.63 20.39 0.24
N VAL A 571 12.14 20.10 1.44
CA VAL A 571 13.30 20.81 2.03
C VAL A 571 14.57 20.65 1.18
N GLU A 572 14.82 19.48 0.58
CA GLU A 572 15.95 19.26 -0.33
C GLU A 572 15.87 20.08 -1.62
N SER A 573 14.65 20.46 -2.03
CA SER A 573 14.41 21.19 -3.28
C SER A 573 14.55 22.71 -3.15
N ILE A 574 14.59 23.26 -1.94
CA ILE A 574 14.68 24.70 -1.70
C ILE A 574 16.04 25.22 -2.20
N LYS A 575 16.02 26.13 -3.18
CA LYS A 575 17.22 26.78 -3.74
C LYS A 575 17.43 28.21 -3.25
N ASP A 576 16.36 28.85 -2.82
CA ASP A 576 16.37 30.22 -2.30
C ASP A 576 16.77 30.20 -0.82
N ASN A 577 17.88 30.87 -0.51
CA ASN A 577 18.44 30.94 0.84
C ASN A 577 17.70 31.88 1.78
N THR A 578 16.60 32.48 1.33
CA THR A 578 15.72 33.34 2.13
C THR A 578 14.28 32.80 2.23
N ALA A 579 13.99 31.66 1.62
CA ALA A 579 12.64 31.11 1.53
C ALA A 579 11.96 30.90 2.90
N LEU A 580 12.73 30.57 3.93
CA LEU A 580 12.25 30.29 5.28
C LEU A 580 12.62 31.38 6.29
N ALA A 581 12.91 32.60 5.82
CA ALA A 581 13.16 33.75 6.69
C ALA A 581 12.00 33.96 7.68
N GLY A 582 12.35 34.03 8.97
CA GLY A 582 11.40 34.19 10.09
C GLY A 582 10.89 32.88 10.71
N VAL A 583 11.19 31.72 10.13
CA VAL A 583 10.92 30.42 10.77
C VAL A 583 11.94 30.19 11.88
N HIS A 584 11.45 29.91 13.08
CA HIS A 584 12.27 29.58 14.24
C HIS A 584 12.13 28.10 14.52
N TYR A 585 13.21 27.33 14.37
CA TYR A 585 13.13 25.87 14.47
C TYR A 585 14.25 25.27 15.30
N THR A 586 14.05 24.03 15.71
CA THR A 586 15.13 23.15 16.14
C THR A 586 14.78 21.71 15.80
N VAL A 587 15.80 20.87 15.69
CA VAL A 587 15.67 19.48 15.25
C VAL A 587 16.26 18.56 16.31
N PHE A 588 15.55 17.48 16.57
CA PHE A 588 16.10 16.33 17.27
C PHE A 588 16.08 15.11 16.36
N GLY A 589 17.24 14.49 16.18
CA GLY A 589 17.45 13.38 15.26
C GLY A 589 17.65 12.05 15.96
N VAL A 590 16.85 11.06 15.58
CA VAL A 590 17.00 9.67 16.03
C VAL A 590 17.68 8.86 14.93
N GLY A 591 18.70 8.06 15.28
CA GLY A 591 19.37 7.17 14.33
C GLY A 591 20.11 6.04 15.02
N HIS A 592 20.62 5.10 14.23
CA HIS A 592 21.31 3.90 14.73
C HIS A 592 22.61 3.66 13.96
N HIS A 593 23.73 3.47 14.66
CA HIS A 593 25.06 3.40 14.04
C HIS A 593 25.33 2.17 13.16
N ASP A 594 24.58 1.06 13.31
CA ASP A 594 24.63 -0.09 12.37
C ASP A 594 24.45 0.31 10.90
N TRP A 595 23.78 1.43 10.63
CA TRP A 595 23.70 2.05 9.32
C TRP A 595 24.79 3.12 9.14
N ALA A 596 26.06 2.73 9.33
CA ALA A 596 27.20 3.64 9.41
C ALA A 596 27.32 4.63 8.21
N GLN A 597 26.93 4.21 7.01
CA GLN A 597 26.98 5.05 5.81
C GLN A 597 25.84 6.09 5.72
N THR A 598 24.74 5.88 6.44
CA THR A 598 23.53 6.71 6.39
C THR A 598 23.10 7.24 7.75
N PHE A 599 24.00 7.20 8.73
CA PHE A 599 23.73 7.49 10.13
C PHE A 599 23.34 8.97 10.36
N HIS A 600 22.12 9.18 10.88
CA HIS A 600 21.44 10.48 11.02
C HIS A 600 21.32 11.29 9.73
N ARG A 601 21.33 10.64 8.55
CA ARG A 601 21.27 11.36 7.27
C ARG A 601 20.13 12.35 7.24
N ILE A 602 18.91 11.94 7.59
CA ILE A 602 17.70 12.76 7.44
C ILE A 602 17.61 13.89 8.47
N PRO A 603 17.82 13.68 9.78
CA PRO A 603 17.84 14.78 10.74
C PRO A 603 18.92 15.82 10.43
N LYS A 604 20.13 15.39 10.05
CA LYS A 604 21.22 16.30 9.67
C LYS A 604 20.86 17.08 8.42
N LEU A 605 20.31 16.40 7.41
CA LEU A 605 19.83 17.00 6.17
C LEU A 605 18.76 18.06 6.43
N VAL A 606 17.71 17.73 7.20
CA VAL A 606 16.63 18.68 7.56
C VAL A 606 17.22 19.88 8.32
N ASN A 607 18.05 19.63 9.33
CA ASN A 607 18.66 20.69 10.11
C ASN A 607 19.50 21.64 9.25
N SER A 608 20.37 21.12 8.39
CA SER A 608 21.24 21.94 7.54
C SER A 608 20.45 22.66 6.43
N LYS A 609 19.50 21.99 5.78
CA LYS A 609 18.74 22.57 4.67
C LYS A 609 17.78 23.68 5.10
N LEU A 610 17.17 23.57 6.28
CA LEU A 610 16.35 24.65 6.84
C LEU A 610 17.20 25.90 7.15
N GLU A 611 18.41 25.72 7.68
CA GLU A 611 19.38 26.82 7.93
C GLU A 611 19.84 27.45 6.61
N GLU A 612 20.20 26.63 5.62
CA GLU A 612 20.57 27.08 4.25
C GLU A 612 19.45 27.87 3.58
N ALA A 613 18.19 27.55 3.86
CA ALA A 613 16.99 28.22 3.34
C ALA A 613 16.59 29.50 4.12
N GLY A 614 17.34 29.89 5.15
CA GLY A 614 17.16 31.13 5.90
C GLY A 614 16.32 31.02 7.18
N ALA A 615 15.99 29.82 7.65
CA ALA A 615 15.36 29.62 8.95
C ALA A 615 16.38 29.81 10.10
N THR A 616 15.92 30.33 11.24
CA THR A 616 16.76 30.57 12.41
C THR A 616 16.71 29.36 13.35
N ARG A 617 17.85 28.71 13.58
CA ARG A 617 17.98 27.66 14.59
C ARG A 617 17.92 28.27 16.00
N VAL A 618 16.90 27.89 16.77
CA VAL A 618 16.68 28.38 18.15
C VAL A 618 17.54 27.64 19.16
N ALA A 619 17.74 26.35 18.94
CA ALA A 619 18.51 25.47 19.83
C ALA A 619 19.35 24.51 18.97
N GLU A 620 20.53 24.10 19.46
CA GLU A 620 21.44 23.22 18.71
C GLU A 620 20.77 21.88 18.35
N LEU A 621 21.19 21.27 17.23
CA LEU A 621 20.68 19.97 16.78
C LEU A 621 20.98 18.90 17.84
N GLY A 622 19.92 18.29 18.38
CA GLY A 622 20.07 17.10 19.22
C GLY A 622 20.16 15.85 18.36
N LEU A 623 21.06 14.91 18.71
CA LEU A 623 21.21 13.64 18.03
C LEU A 623 21.32 12.52 19.06
N THR A 624 20.61 11.42 18.82
CA THR A 624 20.74 10.20 19.62
C THR A 624 21.08 9.01 18.76
N ASP A 625 22.01 8.18 19.25
CA ASP A 625 22.35 6.88 18.69
C ASP A 625 21.64 5.77 19.48
N VAL A 626 20.51 5.27 18.97
CA VAL A 626 19.77 4.19 19.64
C VAL A 626 20.54 2.87 19.72
N GLY A 627 21.67 2.75 19.01
CA GLY A 627 22.57 1.60 19.14
C GLY A 627 23.51 1.67 20.35
N ASN A 628 23.77 2.87 20.89
CA ASN A 628 24.72 3.09 21.99
C ASN A 628 24.09 3.77 23.23
N GLY A 629 22.94 4.41 23.07
CA GLY A 629 22.25 5.20 24.10
C GLY A 629 20.73 5.02 24.05
N ASP A 630 20.05 5.59 25.05
CA ASP A 630 18.59 5.61 25.12
C ASP A 630 18.08 6.93 24.54
N ALA A 631 17.31 6.84 23.44
CA ALA A 631 16.79 8.02 22.74
C ALA A 631 15.97 8.95 23.63
N PHE A 632 15.28 8.43 24.65
CA PHE A 632 14.51 9.24 25.58
C PHE A 632 15.40 9.99 26.56
N THR A 633 16.44 9.35 27.12
CA THR A 633 17.41 10.02 28.00
C THR A 633 18.22 11.10 27.26
N ASP A 634 18.70 10.80 26.04
CA ASP A 634 19.42 11.80 25.23
C ASP A 634 18.50 12.95 24.82
N PHE A 635 17.22 12.65 24.57
CA PHE A 635 16.19 13.65 24.31
C PHE A 635 15.89 14.51 25.53
N GLU A 636 15.71 13.93 26.71
CA GLU A 636 15.50 14.63 27.99
C GLU A 636 16.67 15.57 28.29
N THR A 637 17.90 15.09 28.11
CA THR A 637 19.10 15.92 28.31
C THR A 637 19.09 17.12 27.37
N TRP A 638 18.78 16.89 26.08
CA TRP A 638 18.66 17.96 25.12
C TRP A 638 17.45 18.87 25.41
N GLU A 639 16.34 18.32 25.89
CA GLU A 639 15.11 19.04 26.20
C GLU A 639 15.33 20.02 27.36
N ASP A 640 15.93 19.53 28.46
CA ASP A 640 16.17 20.29 29.68
C ASP A 640 17.36 21.26 29.57
N GLU A 641 18.45 20.86 28.90
CA GLU A 641 19.68 21.66 28.84
C GLU A 641 19.74 22.58 27.62
N VAL A 642 19.04 22.25 26.54
CA VAL A 642 19.16 22.93 25.24
C VAL A 642 17.83 23.53 24.77
N LEU A 643 16.76 22.74 24.64
CA LEU A 643 15.48 23.19 24.08
C LEU A 643 14.78 24.22 24.96
N TRP A 644 14.38 23.84 26.18
CA TRP A 644 13.58 24.69 27.05
C TRP A 644 14.33 25.95 27.49
N PRO A 645 15.63 25.90 27.87
CA PRO A 645 16.39 27.11 28.17
C PRO A 645 16.45 28.09 26.98
N ALA A 646 16.63 27.58 25.75
CA ALA A 646 16.64 28.41 24.56
C ALA A 646 15.27 29.04 24.28
N LEU A 647 14.19 28.25 24.37
CA LEU A 647 12.83 28.72 24.17
C LEU A 647 12.38 29.71 25.26
N THR A 648 12.63 29.44 26.53
CA THR A 648 12.30 30.37 27.64
C THR A 648 13.11 31.67 27.52
N LYS A 649 14.39 31.60 27.11
CA LYS A 649 15.21 32.80 26.88
C LYS A 649 14.68 33.65 25.72
N GLN A 650 14.24 33.01 24.63
CA GLN A 650 13.76 33.71 23.45
C GLN A 650 12.32 34.21 23.59
N TYR A 651 11.46 33.51 24.34
CA TYR A 651 10.02 33.77 24.40
C TYR A 651 9.46 34.15 25.79
N GLY A 652 10.16 33.94 26.92
CA GLY A 652 9.81 34.48 28.25
C GLY A 652 8.50 33.97 28.89
N THR A 653 8.47 32.74 29.40
CA THR A 653 7.28 31.99 29.88
C THR A 653 7.47 31.32 31.28
N SER A 654 6.40 30.93 32.01
CA SER A 654 6.42 30.32 33.39
C SER A 654 5.36 29.21 33.67
N SER A 655 5.63 28.26 34.59
CA SER A 655 4.90 26.98 34.88
C SER A 655 3.71 27.05 35.88
N ALA A 656 2.61 26.29 35.64
CA ALA A 656 1.55 25.98 36.64
C ALA A 656 0.72 24.69 36.31
N SER A 657 0.22 23.97 37.33
CA SER A 657 -0.36 22.59 37.30
C SER A 657 -1.87 22.48 37.73
N PRO A 658 -2.68 21.51 37.20
CA PRO A 658 -4.10 21.31 37.59
C PRO A 658 -4.56 19.85 37.95
N GLU A 659 -5.70 19.71 38.66
CA GLU A 659 -6.42 18.47 39.03
C GLU A 659 -7.86 18.43 38.46
N ALA A 660 -8.43 17.23 38.22
CA ALA A 660 -9.84 16.99 37.83
C ALA A 660 -10.44 15.69 38.41
N ALA A 661 -11.77 15.63 38.54
CA ALA A 661 -12.57 14.52 39.09
C ALA A 661 -13.47 13.82 38.04
N GLN A 662 -13.95 12.60 38.35
CA GLN A 662 -14.72 11.66 37.50
C GLN A 662 -16.10 11.29 38.07
N ASP A 663 -17.03 10.76 37.25
CA ASP A 663 -18.23 10.00 37.69
C ASP A 663 -18.71 8.88 36.71
N THR A 664 -19.48 7.95 37.30
CA THR A 664 -20.18 6.63 37.06
C THR A 664 -20.74 6.05 35.71
N GLY A 665 -20.96 4.69 35.69
CA GLY A 665 -22.06 3.96 34.97
C GLY A 665 -21.71 2.75 34.04
N LEU A 666 -22.08 1.49 34.34
CA LEU A 666 -21.61 0.26 33.62
C LEU A 666 -22.31 -0.01 32.25
N LYS A 667 -21.51 0.08 31.18
CA LYS A 667 -21.83 -0.24 29.77
C LYS A 667 -20.91 -1.37 29.32
N VAL A 668 -21.45 -2.49 28.83
CA VAL A 668 -20.60 -3.60 28.33
C VAL A 668 -20.23 -3.31 26.88
N SER A 669 -18.97 -2.94 26.65
CA SER A 669 -18.35 -2.77 25.35
C SER A 669 -17.24 -3.79 25.19
N ILE A 670 -17.26 -4.58 24.12
CA ILE A 670 -16.11 -5.40 23.75
C ILE A 670 -15.16 -4.49 23.00
N THR A 671 -14.00 -4.22 23.60
CA THR A 671 -12.94 -3.43 22.99
C THR A 671 -11.69 -4.30 22.91
N SER A 672 -10.96 -4.18 21.81
CA SER A 672 -9.64 -4.79 21.62
C SER A 672 -8.59 -3.68 21.61
N PRO A 673 -8.38 -2.93 22.71
CA PRO A 673 -7.57 -1.71 22.72
C PRO A 673 -6.08 -1.98 22.56
N ARG A 674 -5.66 -3.25 22.52
CA ARG A 674 -4.26 -3.65 22.54
C ARG A 674 -3.50 -3.13 21.32
N THR A 675 -4.08 -3.16 20.13
CA THR A 675 -3.44 -2.68 18.89
C THR A 675 -3.23 -1.17 18.92
N SER A 676 -4.25 -0.42 19.33
CA SER A 676 -4.17 1.04 19.47
C SER A 676 -3.24 1.48 20.61
N THR A 677 -3.24 0.75 21.73
CA THR A 677 -2.39 1.06 22.90
C THR A 677 -0.92 0.76 22.63
N LEU A 678 -0.61 -0.38 21.99
CA LEU A 678 0.76 -0.75 21.59
C LEU A 678 1.22 -0.05 20.30
N ARG A 679 0.35 0.73 19.66
CA ARG A 679 0.57 1.42 18.38
C ARG A 679 1.08 0.47 17.29
N GLN A 680 0.47 -0.72 17.22
CA GLN A 680 0.82 -1.74 16.24
C GLN A 680 -0.25 -1.79 15.14
N ASP A 681 0.18 -1.63 13.89
CA ASP A 681 -0.65 -1.80 12.70
C ASP A 681 -0.81 -3.30 12.40
N VAL A 682 -1.82 -3.93 13.03
CA VAL A 682 -2.16 -5.35 12.89
C VAL A 682 -3.67 -5.54 12.91
N MET A 683 -4.15 -6.50 12.12
CA MET A 683 -5.54 -6.89 11.98
C MET A 683 -5.78 -8.32 12.48
N GLU A 684 -7.04 -8.68 12.69
CA GLU A 684 -7.42 -10.00 13.20
C GLU A 684 -7.39 -11.06 12.08
N GLY A 685 -6.57 -12.09 12.23
CA GLY A 685 -6.60 -13.32 11.44
C GLY A 685 -7.23 -14.48 12.22
N LEU A 686 -7.65 -15.53 11.50
CA LEU A 686 -8.24 -16.74 12.08
C LEU A 686 -7.36 -17.95 11.78
N VAL A 687 -6.92 -18.67 12.81
CA VAL A 687 -6.19 -19.93 12.65
C VAL A 687 -7.15 -21.03 12.22
N VAL A 688 -6.79 -21.75 11.16
CA VAL A 688 -7.58 -22.89 10.65
C VAL A 688 -6.86 -24.23 10.82
N GLU A 689 -5.53 -24.24 10.81
CA GLU A 689 -4.74 -25.46 11.02
C GLU A 689 -3.43 -25.16 11.77
N SER A 690 -3.02 -26.09 12.62
CA SER A 690 -1.72 -26.10 13.32
C SER A 690 -1.17 -27.52 13.32
N ARG A 691 -0.04 -27.74 12.63
CA ARG A 691 0.57 -29.08 12.43
C ARG A 691 2.05 -29.08 12.85
N THR A 692 2.47 -30.10 13.58
CA THR A 692 3.90 -30.33 13.88
C THR A 692 4.58 -31.04 12.71
N LEU A 693 5.74 -30.54 12.27
CA LEU A 693 6.48 -31.01 11.09
C LEU A 693 7.66 -31.92 11.42
N THR A 694 8.01 -32.06 12.69
CA THR A 694 9.17 -32.82 13.15
C THR A 694 8.74 -34.04 13.95
N ALA A 695 9.54 -35.10 13.86
CA ALA A 695 9.35 -36.31 14.65
C ALA A 695 9.56 -36.06 16.16
N GLU A 696 9.03 -36.96 16.98
CA GLU A 696 9.22 -36.93 18.43
C GLU A 696 10.72 -36.96 18.81
N GLY A 697 11.09 -36.11 19.75
CA GLY A 697 12.47 -35.94 20.22
C GLY A 697 13.34 -34.97 19.41
N GLU A 698 12.87 -34.48 18.25
CA GLU A 698 13.53 -33.35 17.56
C GLU A 698 13.00 -32.00 18.05
N PRO A 699 13.77 -30.90 17.91
CA PRO A 699 13.27 -29.55 18.14
C PRO A 699 12.03 -29.29 17.29
N VAL A 700 10.96 -28.88 17.95
CA VAL A 700 9.64 -28.77 17.34
C VAL A 700 9.64 -27.67 16.30
N LYS A 701 9.25 -27.99 15.07
CA LYS A 701 8.91 -27.01 14.03
C LYS A 701 7.46 -27.21 13.62
N LYS A 702 6.74 -26.12 13.36
CA LYS A 702 5.31 -26.14 13.08
C LYS A 702 4.96 -25.45 11.77
N HIS A 703 3.87 -25.95 11.19
CA HIS A 703 3.07 -25.33 10.16
C HIS A 703 1.84 -24.70 10.81
N LEU A 704 1.51 -23.47 10.44
CA LEU A 704 0.30 -22.79 10.88
C LEU A 704 -0.39 -22.16 9.69
N GLU A 705 -1.68 -22.40 9.53
CA GLU A 705 -2.51 -21.84 8.47
C GLU A 705 -3.51 -20.83 9.05
N ILE A 706 -3.56 -19.66 8.42
CA ILE A 706 -4.32 -18.49 8.89
C ILE A 706 -5.15 -17.94 7.73
N VAL A 707 -6.43 -17.69 7.96
CA VAL A 707 -7.30 -16.93 7.07
C VAL A 707 -7.00 -15.44 7.25
N LEU A 708 -6.69 -14.76 6.14
CA LEU A 708 -6.43 -13.33 6.10
C LEU A 708 -7.75 -12.54 6.18
N PRO A 709 -7.72 -11.30 6.71
CA PRO A 709 -8.79 -10.33 6.53
C PRO A 709 -9.15 -10.16 5.04
N SER A 710 -10.42 -9.92 4.70
CA SER A 710 -10.92 -9.90 3.32
C SER A 710 -10.22 -8.91 2.39
N ASP A 711 -9.66 -7.82 2.94
CA ASP A 711 -9.01 -6.76 2.18
C ASP A 711 -7.48 -6.97 2.03
N GLU A 712 -6.88 -7.95 2.71
CA GLU A 712 -5.44 -8.21 2.67
C GLU A 712 -5.02 -9.13 1.50
N THR A 713 -3.84 -8.86 0.93
CA THR A 713 -3.24 -9.69 -0.11
C THR A 713 -1.73 -9.75 0.06
N TYR A 714 -1.10 -10.82 -0.38
CA TYR A 714 0.35 -11.01 -0.30
C TYR A 714 0.90 -11.65 -1.57
N ARG A 715 2.22 -11.64 -1.74
CA ARG A 715 2.95 -12.39 -2.76
C ARG A 715 3.81 -13.46 -2.10
N ALA A 716 4.06 -14.57 -2.80
CA ALA A 716 5.04 -15.54 -2.32
C ALA A 716 6.41 -14.87 -2.16
N GLY A 717 6.99 -14.97 -0.96
CA GLY A 717 8.22 -14.26 -0.56
C GLY A 717 8.01 -13.13 0.46
N ASP A 718 6.78 -12.66 0.65
CA ASP A 718 6.45 -11.65 1.67
C ASP A 718 6.53 -12.19 3.12
N TYR A 719 6.42 -11.29 4.09
CA TYR A 719 6.42 -11.61 5.51
C TYR A 719 5.04 -11.44 6.15
N LEU A 720 4.78 -12.22 7.19
CA LEU A 720 3.69 -11.98 8.13
C LEU A 720 4.25 -11.49 9.46
N ALA A 721 3.88 -10.28 9.86
CA ALA A 721 4.15 -9.76 11.19
C ALA A 721 3.06 -10.26 12.15
N VAL A 722 3.46 -10.87 13.27
CA VAL A 722 2.58 -11.40 14.31
C VAL A 722 2.79 -10.63 15.60
N LEU A 723 1.72 -10.19 16.26
CA LEU A 723 1.79 -9.60 17.60
C LEU A 723 1.57 -10.70 18.67
N PRO A 724 2.61 -11.14 19.41
CA PRO A 724 2.53 -12.32 20.27
C PRO A 724 2.13 -12.00 21.71
N ILE A 725 1.86 -13.01 22.53
CA ILE A 725 1.71 -12.87 24.00
C ILE A 725 2.78 -13.69 24.74
N ASN A 726 3.14 -13.28 25.95
CA ASN A 726 4.08 -14.01 26.79
C ASN A 726 3.55 -15.40 27.17
N PRO A 727 4.44 -16.39 27.30
CA PRO A 727 4.07 -17.72 27.78
C PRO A 727 3.48 -17.66 29.20
N LYS A 728 2.43 -18.46 29.44
CA LYS A 728 1.74 -18.52 30.74
C LYS A 728 2.70 -18.77 31.90
N GLN A 729 3.69 -19.63 31.71
CA GLN A 729 4.68 -19.99 32.73
C GLN A 729 5.51 -18.76 33.17
N ILE A 730 5.80 -17.83 32.27
CA ILE A 730 6.58 -16.62 32.57
C ILE A 730 5.70 -15.57 33.24
N VAL A 731 4.44 -15.46 32.83
CA VAL A 731 3.44 -14.61 33.50
C VAL A 731 3.22 -15.08 34.95
N GLU A 732 3.10 -16.39 35.18
CA GLU A 732 2.98 -16.96 36.54
C GLU A 732 4.19 -16.66 37.42
N ARG A 733 5.41 -16.65 36.86
CA ARG A 733 6.63 -16.24 37.56
C ARG A 733 6.56 -14.78 37.99
N ALA A 734 6.18 -13.87 37.08
CA ALA A 734 6.01 -12.45 37.39
C ALA A 734 4.95 -12.23 38.47
N MET A 735 3.78 -12.87 38.35
CA MET A 735 2.71 -12.78 39.36
C MET A 735 3.19 -13.23 40.74
N ARG A 736 3.96 -14.34 40.81
CA ARG A 736 4.53 -14.85 42.06
C ARG A 736 5.58 -13.91 42.65
N GLN A 737 6.45 -13.34 41.81
CA GLN A 737 7.51 -12.43 42.24
C GLN A 737 6.96 -11.17 42.94
N PHE A 738 5.81 -10.65 42.46
CA PHE A 738 5.16 -9.48 43.05
C PHE A 738 4.03 -9.82 44.02
N HIS A 739 3.89 -11.10 44.41
CA HIS A 739 2.88 -11.59 45.35
C HIS A 739 1.43 -11.22 44.96
N LEU A 740 1.15 -11.19 43.66
CA LEU A 740 -0.16 -10.80 43.15
C LEU A 740 -1.07 -12.04 43.00
N PRO A 741 -2.31 -12.02 43.53
CA PRO A 741 -3.30 -13.05 43.22
C PRO A 741 -3.75 -12.92 41.76
N TRP A 742 -4.25 -14.00 41.17
CA TRP A 742 -4.53 -14.06 39.72
C TRP A 742 -5.64 -13.09 39.26
N ASP A 743 -6.56 -12.75 40.16
CA ASP A 743 -7.66 -11.79 39.99
C ASP A 743 -7.27 -10.33 40.28
N SER A 744 -6.01 -10.07 40.63
CA SER A 744 -5.52 -8.72 40.87
C SER A 744 -5.62 -7.83 39.63
N HIS A 745 -6.04 -6.59 39.85
CA HIS A 745 -6.08 -5.54 38.83
C HIS A 745 -5.07 -4.44 39.19
N VAL A 746 -4.48 -3.85 38.16
CA VAL A 746 -3.48 -2.78 38.27
C VAL A 746 -3.98 -1.59 37.45
N THR A 747 -3.94 -0.41 38.07
CA THR A 747 -4.15 0.88 37.40
C THR A 747 -2.82 1.60 37.35
N ILE A 748 -2.36 1.93 36.15
CA ILE A 748 -1.07 2.63 35.96
C ILE A 748 -1.37 4.11 35.79
N GLY A 749 -0.96 4.91 36.79
CA GLY A 749 -0.84 6.36 36.64
C GLY A 749 0.57 6.70 36.18
N SER A 750 0.70 7.53 35.16
CA SER A 750 2.00 7.97 34.66
C SER A 750 1.93 9.44 34.30
N SER A 751 2.88 10.24 34.81
CA SER A 751 3.15 11.60 34.35
C SER A 751 3.94 11.62 33.04
N GLU A 752 4.56 10.49 32.69
CA GLU A 752 5.33 10.29 31.46
C GLU A 752 4.55 9.42 30.47
N MET A 753 4.84 9.54 29.18
CA MET A 753 4.18 8.73 28.19
C MET A 753 4.71 7.29 28.20
N THR A 754 3.79 6.33 28.30
CA THR A 754 4.10 4.90 28.33
C THR A 754 3.30 4.15 27.28
N SER A 755 3.86 3.03 26.81
CA SER A 755 3.19 2.06 25.94
C SER A 755 2.19 1.18 26.70
N LEU A 756 2.16 1.32 28.02
CA LEU A 756 1.18 0.68 28.89
C LEU A 756 -0.10 1.50 28.95
N PRO A 757 -1.26 0.84 29.05
CA PRO A 757 -2.53 1.51 29.25
C PRO A 757 -2.52 2.28 30.58
N THR A 758 -2.67 3.60 30.52
CA THR A 758 -2.72 4.49 31.68
C THR A 758 -4.15 4.82 32.09
N ASN A 759 -4.32 5.16 33.37
CA ASN A 759 -5.59 5.61 33.95
C ASN A 759 -6.78 4.65 33.72
N THR A 760 -6.48 3.37 33.49
CA THR A 760 -7.44 2.29 33.25
C THR A 760 -7.07 1.09 34.11
N SER A 761 -8.07 0.44 34.72
CA SER A 761 -7.87 -0.77 35.55
C SER A 761 -7.85 -2.03 34.67
N LEU A 762 -6.77 -2.79 34.70
CA LEU A 762 -6.62 -4.03 33.93
C LEU A 762 -6.11 -5.19 34.80
N PRO A 763 -6.45 -6.45 34.48
CA PRO A 763 -5.89 -7.59 35.17
C PRO A 763 -4.36 -7.62 35.04
N ALA A 764 -3.64 -7.85 36.16
CA ALA A 764 -2.17 -7.83 36.17
C ALA A 764 -1.56 -8.88 35.23
N HIS A 765 -2.21 -10.05 35.12
CA HIS A 765 -1.78 -11.12 34.23
C HIS A 765 -1.90 -10.74 32.74
N ASP A 766 -2.81 -9.83 32.39
CA ASP A 766 -2.97 -9.33 31.02
C ASP A 766 -1.88 -8.31 30.68
N ILE A 767 -1.53 -7.42 31.62
CA ILE A 767 -0.37 -6.50 31.46
C ILE A 767 0.91 -7.29 31.21
N PHE A 768 1.20 -8.26 32.09
CA PHE A 768 2.36 -9.14 31.94
C PHE A 768 2.27 -10.05 30.71
N GLY A 769 1.08 -10.47 30.30
CA GLY A 769 0.87 -11.36 29.16
C GLY A 769 1.00 -10.65 27.81
N ALA A 770 0.39 -9.48 27.68
CA ALA A 770 0.05 -8.89 26.39
C ALA A 770 0.81 -7.61 26.06
N TYR A 771 1.35 -6.90 27.07
CA TYR A 771 1.85 -5.53 26.88
C TYR A 771 3.37 -5.38 27.00
N VAL A 772 4.08 -6.26 27.71
CA VAL A 772 5.52 -6.13 28.00
C VAL A 772 6.34 -7.34 27.60
N GLU A 773 7.66 -7.20 27.42
CA GLU A 773 8.56 -8.35 27.22
C GLU A 773 9.21 -8.83 28.53
N LEU A 774 8.69 -9.90 29.14
CA LEU A 774 9.21 -10.42 30.40
C LEU A 774 10.58 -11.12 30.28
N SER A 775 10.92 -11.59 29.07
CA SER A 775 12.10 -12.44 28.82
C SER A 775 13.28 -11.69 28.20
N GLN A 776 13.20 -10.36 28.10
CA GLN A 776 14.31 -9.58 27.56
C GLN A 776 15.47 -9.53 28.58
N PRO A 777 16.74 -9.64 28.13
CA PRO A 777 17.89 -9.45 29.00
C PRO A 777 17.81 -8.11 29.76
N ALA A 778 18.14 -8.15 31.05
CA ALA A 778 18.16 -6.98 31.92
C ALA A 778 19.19 -5.97 31.44
N THR A 779 18.81 -4.69 31.48
CA THR A 779 19.73 -3.57 31.26
C THR A 779 20.50 -3.24 32.55
N LYS A 780 21.50 -2.36 32.47
CA LYS A 780 22.42 -2.03 33.58
C LYS A 780 21.78 -1.37 34.81
N ARG A 781 20.46 -1.16 34.85
CA ARG A 781 19.73 -0.35 35.86
C ARG A 781 19.03 -1.17 36.96
N VAL A 782 19.65 -2.23 37.51
CA VAL A 782 19.09 -3.04 38.63
C VAL A 782 19.90 -2.80 39.92
N THR A 783 19.25 -2.46 41.05
CA THR A 783 19.93 -2.20 42.35
C THR A 783 19.32 -3.01 43.51
N ALA A 784 20.13 -3.40 44.52
CA ALA A 784 19.71 -4.18 45.70
C ALA A 784 19.87 -3.41 47.03
N LYS A 785 19.19 -3.90 48.09
CA LYS A 785 19.25 -3.34 49.46
C LYS A 785 20.36 -3.91 50.34
N LYS A 786 20.77 -5.18 50.20
CA LYS A 786 21.90 -5.75 50.96
C LYS A 786 23.25 -5.41 50.32
N ASP A 787 24.25 -5.07 51.11
CA ASP A 787 25.57 -4.66 50.60
C ASP A 787 26.26 -5.73 49.73
N GLU A 788 26.17 -7.01 50.08
CA GLU A 788 26.75 -8.11 49.29
C GLU A 788 26.04 -8.31 47.94
N GLU A 789 24.70 -8.25 47.91
CA GLU A 789 23.90 -8.39 46.68
C GLU A 789 23.97 -7.12 45.81
N LYS A 790 24.12 -5.94 46.45
CA LYS A 790 24.30 -4.64 45.79
C LYS A 790 25.65 -4.55 45.09
N GLU A 791 26.72 -5.03 45.71
CA GLU A 791 28.03 -5.12 45.07
C GLU A 791 28.02 -6.15 43.94
N ALA A 792 27.34 -7.28 44.11
CA ALA A 792 27.18 -8.28 43.04
C ALA A 792 26.40 -7.74 41.83
N LEU A 793 25.29 -7.02 42.05
CA LEU A 793 24.53 -6.39 40.97
C LEU A 793 25.28 -5.22 40.33
N ARG A 794 26.02 -4.42 41.10
CA ARG A 794 26.88 -3.34 40.59
C ARG A 794 27.99 -3.90 39.71
N LYS A 795 28.59 -5.02 40.11
CA LYS A 795 29.59 -5.73 39.32
C LYS A 795 29.00 -6.30 38.04
N LEU A 796 27.83 -6.93 38.11
CA LEU A 796 27.09 -7.41 36.93
C LEU A 796 26.67 -6.28 35.99
N ALA A 797 26.30 -5.11 36.50
CA ALA A 797 25.89 -3.97 35.69
C ALA A 797 27.08 -3.26 35.00
N ASN A 798 28.26 -3.25 35.63
CA ASN A 798 29.41 -2.45 35.16
C ASN A 798 30.56 -3.30 34.62
N GLU A 799 31.06 -4.26 35.39
CA GLU A 799 32.30 -4.99 35.09
C GLU A 799 32.06 -6.32 34.36
N SER A 800 30.89 -6.93 34.55
CA SER A 800 30.56 -8.27 34.01
C SER A 800 29.23 -8.29 33.28
N TYR A 801 28.82 -7.17 32.68
CA TYR A 801 27.55 -7.07 31.94
C TYR A 801 27.48 -7.99 30.73
N GLU A 802 28.62 -8.31 30.13
CA GLU A 802 28.70 -9.34 29.09
C GLU A 802 28.14 -10.69 29.56
N GLU A 803 28.23 -11.00 30.87
CA GLU A 803 27.61 -12.20 31.43
C GLU A 803 26.07 -12.12 31.34
N VAL A 804 25.47 -10.97 31.68
CA VAL A 804 24.02 -10.74 31.59
C VAL A 804 23.55 -10.82 30.14
N SER A 805 24.27 -10.19 29.21
CA SER A 805 23.94 -10.20 27.78
C SER A 805 24.11 -11.59 27.16
N ASN A 806 25.28 -12.23 27.34
CA ASN A 806 25.59 -13.54 26.75
C ASN A 806 24.70 -14.66 27.32
N LYS A 807 24.38 -14.58 28.62
CA LYS A 807 23.47 -15.53 29.28
C LYS A 807 21.99 -15.13 29.18
N ARG A 808 21.68 -13.98 28.57
CA ARG A 808 20.34 -13.44 28.39
C ARG A 808 19.53 -13.39 29.69
N ILE A 809 20.16 -12.97 30.78
CA ILE A 809 19.53 -12.94 32.12
C ILE A 809 18.51 -11.81 32.16
N SER A 810 17.23 -12.11 32.38
CA SER A 810 16.15 -11.11 32.44
C SER A 810 16.08 -10.36 33.78
N VAL A 811 15.32 -9.28 33.83
CA VAL A 811 15.08 -8.56 35.11
C VAL A 811 14.37 -9.49 36.10
N LEU A 812 13.42 -10.30 35.62
CA LEU A 812 12.71 -11.28 36.43
C LEU A 812 13.67 -12.35 37.01
N ASP A 813 14.61 -12.83 36.21
CA ASP A 813 15.65 -13.78 36.66
C ASP A 813 16.52 -13.20 37.78
N LEU A 814 16.90 -11.92 37.66
CA LEU A 814 17.67 -11.21 38.69
C LEU A 814 16.88 -11.04 39.99
N LEU A 815 15.59 -10.72 39.91
CA LEU A 815 14.72 -10.58 41.09
C LEU A 815 14.51 -11.91 41.82
N GLU A 816 14.35 -13.01 41.08
CA GLU A 816 14.24 -14.36 41.65
C GLU A 816 15.57 -14.83 42.26
N LYS A 817 16.71 -14.42 41.68
CA LYS A 817 18.05 -14.78 42.18
C LYS A 817 18.45 -14.00 43.42
N TYR A 818 18.16 -12.69 43.45
CA TYR A 818 18.55 -11.76 44.50
C TYR A 818 17.33 -11.33 45.29
N THR A 819 16.84 -12.20 46.18
CA THR A 819 15.57 -12.01 46.89
C THR A 819 15.57 -10.83 47.87
N SER A 820 16.71 -10.16 48.12
CA SER A 820 16.74 -8.90 48.89
C SER A 820 16.49 -7.65 48.07
N VAL A 821 16.37 -7.78 46.74
CA VAL A 821 15.96 -6.72 45.84
C VAL A 821 14.46 -6.50 46.00
N ASP A 822 14.10 -5.44 46.71
CA ASP A 822 12.73 -4.97 46.83
C ASP A 822 12.46 -3.91 45.75
N LEU A 823 12.18 -4.39 44.53
CA LEU A 823 11.86 -3.55 43.37
C LEU A 823 10.34 -3.33 43.30
N PRO A 824 9.85 -2.08 43.35
CA PRO A 824 8.43 -1.82 43.20
C PRO A 824 7.91 -2.23 41.82
N LEU A 825 6.66 -2.72 41.75
CA LEU A 825 6.02 -3.17 40.49
C LEU A 825 6.05 -2.10 39.39
N GLY A 826 5.81 -0.83 39.73
CA GLY A 826 5.87 0.27 38.75
C GLY A 826 7.26 0.45 38.14
N ALA A 827 8.32 0.33 38.96
CA ALA A 827 9.69 0.38 38.49
C ALA A 827 10.03 -0.84 37.62
N PHE A 828 9.54 -2.03 38.00
CA PHE A 828 9.69 -3.23 37.15
C PHE A 828 9.04 -3.05 35.78
N LEU A 829 7.78 -2.59 35.72
CA LEU A 829 7.06 -2.38 34.46
C LEU A 829 7.74 -1.31 33.59
N ALA A 830 8.26 -0.24 34.18
CA ALA A 830 8.99 0.81 33.46
C ALA A 830 10.32 0.31 32.85
N MET A 831 10.89 -0.78 33.39
CA MET A 831 12.12 -1.39 32.87
C MET A 831 11.87 -2.35 31.70
N LEU A 832 10.63 -2.76 31.46
CA LEU A 832 10.29 -3.70 30.38
C LEU A 832 9.90 -2.94 29.12
N PRO A 833 10.36 -3.37 27.93
CA PRO A 833 9.89 -2.76 26.70
C PRO A 833 8.44 -3.19 26.41
N PRO A 834 7.74 -2.46 25.52
CA PRO A 834 6.49 -2.93 24.95
C PRO A 834 6.65 -4.23 24.18
N MET A 835 5.56 -5.00 24.13
CA MET A 835 5.42 -6.19 23.31
C MET A 835 5.61 -5.86 21.82
N ARG A 836 6.53 -6.55 21.14
CA ARG A 836 6.87 -6.26 19.74
C ARG A 836 6.24 -7.25 18.76
N VAL A 837 5.96 -6.81 17.54
CA VAL A 837 5.63 -7.73 16.44
C VAL A 837 6.87 -8.53 16.01
N ARG A 838 6.68 -9.79 15.62
CA ARG A 838 7.71 -10.66 15.05
C ARG A 838 7.37 -10.99 13.61
N GLN A 839 8.33 -10.86 12.72
CA GLN A 839 8.17 -11.19 11.31
C GLN A 839 8.54 -12.65 11.06
N TYR A 840 7.75 -13.29 10.20
CA TYR A 840 7.97 -14.65 9.72
C TYR A 840 7.83 -14.67 8.20
N SER A 841 8.75 -15.32 7.49
CA SER A 841 8.60 -15.53 6.04
C SER A 841 7.39 -16.40 5.77
N ILE A 842 6.51 -15.94 4.87
CA ILE A 842 5.31 -16.66 4.48
C ILE A 842 5.70 -17.93 3.72
N SER A 843 5.08 -19.07 4.05
CA SER A 843 5.40 -20.38 3.47
C SER A 843 4.37 -20.92 2.47
N SER A 844 3.47 -20.07 1.99
CA SER A 844 2.46 -20.39 0.98
C SER A 844 2.53 -19.43 -0.21
N SER A 845 1.82 -19.80 -1.27
CA SER A 845 1.52 -18.94 -2.41
C SER A 845 0.04 -18.58 -2.44
N PRO A 846 -0.31 -17.32 -2.81
CA PRO A 846 -1.70 -16.95 -3.05
C PRO A 846 -2.33 -17.70 -4.23
N LEU A 847 -1.54 -18.35 -5.11
CA LEU A 847 -2.08 -19.18 -6.21
C LEU A 847 -2.65 -20.52 -5.75
N TRP A 848 -2.26 -20.98 -4.55
CA TRP A 848 -2.88 -22.14 -3.91
C TRP A 848 -4.19 -21.74 -3.23
N ASN A 849 -4.18 -20.64 -2.47
CA ASN A 849 -5.36 -20.07 -1.84
C ASN A 849 -5.15 -18.56 -1.57
N THR A 850 -6.01 -17.72 -2.16
CA THR A 850 -5.89 -16.25 -2.08
C THR A 850 -6.28 -15.67 -0.72
N SER A 851 -7.06 -16.40 0.08
CA SER A 851 -7.56 -15.95 1.38
C SER A 851 -6.77 -16.53 2.55
N HIS A 852 -5.82 -17.44 2.30
CA HIS A 852 -5.06 -18.12 3.33
C HIS A 852 -3.56 -17.83 3.21
N VAL A 853 -2.91 -17.78 4.37
CA VAL A 853 -1.47 -17.64 4.51
C VAL A 853 -0.95 -18.72 5.46
N THR A 854 0.25 -19.23 5.19
CA THR A 854 0.89 -20.24 6.05
C THR A 854 2.22 -19.74 6.59
N LEU A 855 2.55 -20.14 7.82
CA LEU A 855 3.85 -19.93 8.44
C LEU A 855 4.56 -21.25 8.70
N THR A 856 5.88 -21.24 8.55
CA THR A 856 6.77 -22.32 8.97
C THR A 856 7.78 -21.76 9.97
N PHE A 857 7.75 -22.24 11.21
CA PHE A 857 8.60 -21.70 12.27
C PHE A 857 9.10 -22.78 13.22
N SER A 858 10.23 -22.49 13.88
CA SER A 858 10.78 -23.33 14.93
C SER A 858 10.26 -22.84 16.28
N VAL A 859 9.80 -23.76 17.11
CA VAL A 859 9.47 -23.48 18.51
C VAL A 859 10.77 -23.36 19.28
N LEU A 860 11.03 -22.18 19.82
CA LEU A 860 12.26 -21.91 20.55
C LEU A 860 12.06 -22.30 22.01
N GLU A 861 12.56 -23.47 22.36
CA GLU A 861 12.58 -23.99 23.73
C GLU A 861 13.94 -24.63 24.00
N ALA A 862 14.66 -24.12 25.00
CA ALA A 862 15.99 -24.61 25.36
C ALA A 862 16.28 -24.35 26.84
N PRO A 863 17.22 -25.08 27.47
CA PRO A 863 17.71 -24.71 28.80
C PRO A 863 18.14 -23.24 28.83
N SER A 864 17.67 -22.49 29.82
CA SER A 864 18.02 -21.07 29.90
C SER A 864 19.52 -20.90 30.08
N LYS A 865 20.13 -20.01 29.30
CA LYS A 865 21.56 -19.66 29.47
C LYS A 865 21.82 -18.96 30.82
N SER A 866 20.79 -18.42 31.47
CA SER A 866 20.88 -17.87 32.84
C SER A 866 21.09 -18.95 33.89
N GLY A 867 20.82 -20.22 33.56
CA GLY A 867 20.80 -21.34 34.50
C GLY A 867 19.49 -21.46 35.30
N GLN A 868 18.53 -20.57 35.09
CA GLN A 868 17.22 -20.60 35.74
C GLN A 868 16.13 -21.04 34.76
N GLY A 869 15.71 -22.30 34.90
CA GLY A 869 14.58 -22.87 34.14
C GLY A 869 14.83 -23.03 32.65
N THR A 870 13.76 -22.93 31.88
CA THR A 870 13.74 -23.11 30.41
C THR A 870 13.50 -21.76 29.74
N TYR A 871 14.31 -21.43 28.73
CA TYR A 871 14.07 -20.30 27.86
C TYR A 871 13.04 -20.67 26.79
N VAL A 872 11.96 -19.89 26.73
CA VAL A 872 10.84 -20.07 25.80
C VAL A 872 10.69 -18.81 24.96
N GLY A 873 10.77 -18.94 23.64
CA GLY A 873 10.66 -17.81 22.72
C GLY A 873 9.22 -17.33 22.56
N VAL A 874 8.92 -16.13 23.07
CA VAL A 874 7.59 -15.49 23.14
C VAL A 874 6.71 -15.75 21.91
N ALA A 875 7.13 -15.31 20.72
CA ALA A 875 6.33 -15.42 19.51
C ALA A 875 6.16 -16.88 19.04
N SER A 876 7.24 -17.66 19.08
CA SER A 876 7.20 -19.06 18.64
C SER A 876 6.34 -19.94 19.55
N SER A 877 6.35 -19.70 20.85
CA SER A 877 5.49 -20.41 21.81
C SER A 877 4.03 -19.96 21.71
N TYR A 878 3.79 -18.66 21.48
CA TYR A 878 2.44 -18.17 21.24
C TYR A 878 1.83 -18.84 20.01
N LEU A 879 2.53 -18.78 18.87
CA LEU A 879 2.08 -19.44 17.64
C LEU A 879 1.92 -20.95 17.84
N ALA A 880 2.81 -21.59 18.61
CA ALA A 880 2.69 -23.01 18.90
C ALA A 880 1.50 -23.37 19.80
N SER A 881 0.99 -22.42 20.59
CA SER A 881 -0.17 -22.61 21.48
C SER A 881 -1.52 -22.48 20.77
N LEU A 882 -1.54 -21.87 19.58
CA LEU A 882 -2.76 -21.66 18.81
C LEU A 882 -3.31 -22.96 18.21
N ALA A 883 -4.63 -23.09 18.24
CA ALA A 883 -5.42 -24.15 17.64
C ALA A 883 -6.40 -23.60 16.59
N ALA A 884 -6.98 -24.48 15.79
CA ALA A 884 -8.02 -24.11 14.84
C ALA A 884 -9.21 -23.43 15.55
N GLY A 885 -9.63 -22.27 15.06
CA GLY A 885 -10.66 -21.42 15.66
C GLY A 885 -10.11 -20.25 16.47
N ASP A 886 -8.83 -20.25 16.82
CA ASP A 886 -8.21 -19.14 17.54
C ASP A 886 -7.99 -17.92 16.65
N LYS A 887 -8.06 -16.74 17.25
CA LYS A 887 -7.80 -15.46 16.58
C LYS A 887 -6.45 -14.89 17.02
N LEU A 888 -5.74 -14.27 16.09
CA LEU A 888 -4.47 -13.61 16.35
C LEU A 888 -4.37 -12.29 15.59
N HIS A 889 -3.45 -11.43 16.01
CA HIS A 889 -3.20 -10.16 15.35
C HIS A 889 -2.00 -10.26 14.39
N ILE A 890 -2.24 -9.99 13.11
CA ILE A 890 -1.29 -10.13 12.00
C ILE A 890 -1.27 -8.91 11.08
N ALA A 891 -0.17 -8.72 10.36
CA ALA A 891 -0.12 -7.81 9.22
C ALA A 891 0.81 -8.37 8.14
N VAL A 892 0.43 -8.22 6.87
CA VAL A 892 1.31 -8.54 5.75
C VAL A 892 2.36 -7.43 5.61
N ARG A 893 3.61 -7.82 5.41
CA ARG A 893 4.72 -6.89 5.16
C ARG A 893 5.41 -7.28 3.86
N PRO A 894 5.48 -6.36 2.88
CA PRO A 894 6.13 -6.66 1.61
C PRO A 894 7.62 -6.92 1.83
N SER A 895 8.15 -7.91 1.13
CA SER A 895 9.59 -8.13 1.03
C SER A 895 10.23 -7.25 -0.05
N HIS A 896 11.56 -7.23 -0.10
CA HIS A 896 12.27 -6.53 -1.18
C HIS A 896 11.81 -7.08 -2.55
N ALA A 897 11.59 -6.22 -3.55
CA ALA A 897 11.02 -6.62 -4.84
C ALA A 897 11.77 -7.79 -5.51
N ALA A 898 13.09 -7.83 -5.34
CA ALA A 898 13.97 -8.91 -5.84
C ALA A 898 13.77 -10.28 -5.15
N PHE A 899 13.15 -10.35 -3.97
CA PHE A 899 12.89 -11.60 -3.22
C PHE A 899 11.53 -12.22 -3.56
N HIS A 900 11.21 -12.26 -4.85
CA HIS A 900 10.02 -12.90 -5.42
C HIS A 900 10.44 -13.75 -6.61
N LEU A 901 9.58 -14.68 -7.05
CA LEU A 901 9.80 -15.41 -8.29
C LEU A 901 10.05 -14.43 -9.46
N PRO A 902 10.91 -14.80 -10.43
CA PRO A 902 11.11 -13.99 -11.63
C PRO A 902 9.80 -13.71 -12.34
N GLN A 903 9.62 -12.53 -12.94
CA GLN A 903 8.40 -12.26 -13.70
C GLN A 903 8.28 -13.16 -14.95
N ASP A 904 9.41 -13.46 -15.59
CA ASP A 904 9.49 -14.46 -16.66
C ASP A 904 9.85 -15.84 -16.10
N VAL A 905 8.88 -16.47 -15.43
CA VAL A 905 9.02 -17.82 -14.85
C VAL A 905 9.21 -18.93 -15.90
N GLU A 906 8.94 -18.67 -17.18
CA GLU A 906 9.05 -19.65 -18.27
C GLU A 906 10.46 -19.74 -18.83
N ASN A 907 11.21 -18.63 -18.81
CA ASN A 907 12.57 -18.57 -19.34
C ASN A 907 13.66 -18.29 -18.30
N THR A 908 13.31 -17.85 -17.09
CA THR A 908 14.31 -17.52 -16.04
C THR A 908 14.42 -18.65 -15.02
N PRO A 909 15.53 -19.41 -14.98
CA PRO A 909 15.69 -20.45 -13.98
C PRO A 909 15.89 -19.87 -12.58
N ILE A 910 15.65 -20.67 -11.55
CA ILE A 910 15.89 -20.27 -10.16
C ILE A 910 16.75 -21.27 -9.41
N ILE A 911 17.56 -20.77 -8.49
CA ILE A 911 18.33 -21.56 -7.53
C ILE A 911 17.95 -21.07 -6.14
N CYS A 912 17.43 -21.95 -5.29
CA CYS A 912 17.03 -21.64 -3.93
C CYS A 912 17.88 -22.45 -2.96
N VAL A 913 18.47 -21.81 -1.96
CA VAL A 913 19.30 -22.49 -0.95
C VAL A 913 18.81 -22.15 0.45
N ALA A 914 18.42 -23.18 1.20
CA ALA A 914 17.87 -23.03 2.55
C ALA A 914 18.34 -24.11 3.52
N ALA A 915 18.33 -23.77 4.81
CA ALA A 915 18.46 -24.76 5.88
C ALA A 915 17.37 -24.58 6.94
N GLY A 916 16.82 -25.70 7.43
CA GLY A 916 15.78 -25.71 8.45
C GLY A 916 14.54 -24.89 8.03
N THR A 917 14.11 -23.96 8.90
CA THR A 917 12.95 -23.10 8.63
C THR A 917 13.18 -22.05 7.56
N GLY A 918 14.44 -21.86 7.09
CA GLY A 918 14.72 -21.07 5.88
C GLY A 918 14.05 -21.65 4.63
N LEU A 919 13.51 -22.87 4.69
CA LEU A 919 12.67 -23.44 3.63
C LEU A 919 11.34 -22.67 3.44
N ALA A 920 10.89 -21.91 4.45
CA ALA A 920 9.59 -21.24 4.45
C ALA A 920 9.26 -20.51 3.13
N PRO A 921 10.01 -19.47 2.69
CA PRO A 921 9.68 -18.75 1.46
C PRO A 921 9.76 -19.66 0.22
N PHE A 922 10.66 -20.65 0.22
CA PHE A 922 10.83 -21.54 -0.92
C PHE A 922 9.75 -22.62 -1.02
N ARG A 923 9.11 -23.01 0.09
CA ARG A 923 7.84 -23.75 0.03
C ARG A 923 6.79 -22.93 -0.73
N GLY A 924 6.68 -21.63 -0.43
CA GLY A 924 5.79 -20.73 -1.17
C GLY A 924 6.13 -20.66 -2.67
N PHE A 925 7.41 -20.49 -3.02
CA PHE A 925 7.85 -20.47 -4.43
C PHE A 925 7.57 -21.77 -5.16
N VAL A 926 7.87 -22.93 -4.54
CA VAL A 926 7.64 -24.23 -5.17
C VAL A 926 6.14 -24.52 -5.26
N GLN A 927 5.34 -24.17 -4.25
CA GLN A 927 3.88 -24.28 -4.30
C GLN A 927 3.29 -23.44 -5.43
N GLU A 928 3.79 -22.21 -5.62
CA GLU A 928 3.38 -21.33 -6.72
C GLU A 928 3.69 -21.96 -8.08
N ARG A 929 4.91 -22.46 -8.25
CA ARG A 929 5.36 -23.14 -9.47
C ARG A 929 4.57 -24.43 -9.72
N ALA A 930 4.30 -25.22 -8.68
CA ALA A 930 3.49 -26.43 -8.79
C ALA A 930 2.06 -26.11 -9.24
N ALA A 931 1.45 -25.04 -8.71
CA ALA A 931 0.13 -24.57 -9.14
C ALA A 931 0.12 -24.14 -10.62
N MET A 932 1.19 -23.49 -11.10
CA MET A 932 1.36 -23.12 -12.51
C MET A 932 1.59 -24.34 -13.41
N VAL A 933 2.40 -25.31 -13.00
CA VAL A 933 2.64 -26.54 -13.76
C VAL A 933 1.37 -27.39 -13.85
N ALA A 934 0.63 -27.52 -12.74
CA ALA A 934 -0.68 -28.17 -12.74
C ALA A 934 -1.70 -27.46 -13.65
N ALA A 935 -1.52 -26.15 -13.88
CA ALA A 935 -2.31 -25.36 -14.82
C ALA A 935 -1.87 -25.53 -16.30
N GLY A 936 -0.85 -26.36 -16.57
CA GLY A 936 -0.32 -26.65 -17.90
C GLY A 936 0.81 -25.72 -18.36
N ARG A 937 1.36 -24.88 -17.47
CA ARG A 937 2.51 -24.01 -17.83
C ARG A 937 3.80 -24.80 -17.89
N LYS A 938 4.65 -24.46 -18.88
CA LYS A 938 6.03 -24.96 -18.97
C LYS A 938 6.96 -23.92 -18.35
N LEU A 939 7.59 -24.26 -17.23
CA LEU A 939 8.43 -23.34 -16.47
C LEU A 939 9.91 -23.59 -16.73
N ALA A 940 10.74 -22.56 -16.57
CA ALA A 940 12.19 -22.71 -16.54
C ALA A 940 12.62 -23.58 -15.35
N PRO A 941 13.77 -24.27 -15.41
CA PRO A 941 14.21 -25.15 -14.33
C PRO A 941 14.33 -24.44 -12.97
N ALA A 942 14.07 -25.17 -11.89
CA ALA A 942 14.25 -24.70 -10.52
C ALA A 942 15.06 -25.73 -9.73
N LEU A 943 16.12 -25.28 -9.07
CA LEU A 943 16.94 -26.09 -8.18
C LEU A 943 16.74 -25.62 -6.74
N LEU A 944 16.30 -26.51 -5.85
CA LEU A 944 16.17 -26.25 -4.42
C LEU A 944 17.16 -27.10 -3.63
N ILE A 945 18.06 -26.47 -2.88
CA ILE A 945 19.00 -27.12 -1.98
C ILE A 945 18.56 -26.91 -0.54
N VAL A 946 18.23 -28.00 0.17
CA VAL A 946 17.71 -27.94 1.55
C VAL A 946 18.61 -28.69 2.52
N GLY A 947 18.99 -28.02 3.60
CA GLY A 947 19.72 -28.62 4.72
C GLY A 947 18.82 -28.95 5.91
N CYS A 948 18.92 -30.18 6.42
CA CYS A 948 18.31 -30.60 7.69
C CYS A 948 19.23 -31.57 8.45
N ARG A 949 18.75 -32.18 9.55
CA ARG A 949 19.58 -33.08 10.36
C ARG A 949 19.56 -34.48 9.80
N GLU A 950 18.36 -35.03 9.67
CA GLU A 950 18.15 -36.43 9.31
C GLU A 950 16.88 -36.61 8.45
N PRO A 951 16.91 -37.51 7.45
CA PRO A 951 15.74 -37.85 6.66
C PRO A 951 14.59 -38.36 7.53
N GLY A 952 13.37 -37.93 7.23
CA GLY A 952 12.14 -38.38 7.91
C GLY A 952 11.98 -37.93 9.37
N ARG A 953 12.97 -37.24 9.95
CA ARG A 953 12.87 -36.70 11.32
C ARG A 953 12.60 -35.21 11.36
N ASP A 954 13.39 -34.43 10.62
CA ASP A 954 13.24 -32.97 10.54
C ASP A 954 13.34 -32.41 9.11
N ASP A 955 13.14 -33.29 8.13
CA ASP A 955 13.01 -33.00 6.70
C ASP A 955 11.60 -32.46 6.42
N LEU A 956 11.48 -31.13 6.51
CA LEU A 956 10.19 -30.44 6.48
C LEU A 956 9.52 -30.59 5.12
N TYR A 957 8.23 -30.95 5.13
CA TYR A 957 7.41 -31.03 3.91
C TYR A 957 7.95 -32.02 2.85
N ALA A 958 8.66 -33.07 3.27
CA ALA A 958 9.29 -34.01 2.36
C ALA A 958 8.31 -34.61 1.32
N ASP A 959 7.10 -34.98 1.76
CA ASP A 959 6.06 -35.54 0.88
C ASP A 959 5.56 -34.52 -0.16
N GLU A 960 5.29 -33.27 0.27
CA GLU A 960 4.86 -32.18 -0.61
C GLU A 960 5.95 -31.83 -1.63
N LEU A 961 7.21 -31.73 -1.19
CA LEU A 961 8.35 -31.48 -2.07
C LEU A 961 8.56 -32.61 -3.08
N GLN A 962 8.35 -33.87 -2.67
CA GLN A 962 8.46 -35.02 -3.57
C GLN A 962 7.33 -35.05 -4.61
N GLU A 963 6.11 -34.69 -4.22
CA GLU A 963 4.99 -34.53 -5.14
C GLU A 963 5.29 -33.44 -6.18
N TRP A 964 5.77 -32.27 -5.74
CA TRP A 964 6.08 -31.15 -6.62
C TRP A 964 7.30 -31.39 -7.51
N GLU A 965 8.30 -32.14 -7.01
CA GLU A 965 9.42 -32.61 -7.82
C GLU A 965 8.97 -33.58 -8.90
N THR A 966 8.09 -34.52 -8.57
CA THR A 966 7.50 -35.47 -9.55
C THR A 966 6.65 -34.75 -10.59
N ALA A 967 5.95 -33.68 -10.19
CA ALA A 967 5.21 -32.82 -11.11
C ALA A 967 6.13 -31.97 -12.02
N GLY A 968 7.43 -31.89 -11.73
CA GLY A 968 8.41 -31.10 -12.49
C GLY A 968 8.48 -29.63 -12.08
N ALA A 969 7.93 -29.26 -10.92
CA ALA A 969 7.96 -27.87 -10.44
C ALA A 969 9.35 -27.45 -9.95
N VAL A 970 10.14 -28.39 -9.41
CA VAL A 970 11.46 -28.17 -8.81
C VAL A 970 12.30 -29.45 -8.85
N THR A 971 13.63 -29.33 -8.81
CA THR A 971 14.56 -30.42 -8.48
C THR A 971 15.11 -30.18 -7.08
N VAL A 972 15.05 -31.17 -6.19
CA VAL A 972 15.41 -31.01 -4.78
C VAL A 972 16.71 -31.77 -4.48
N LYS A 973 17.70 -31.05 -3.95
CA LYS A 973 18.93 -31.64 -3.40
C LYS A 973 18.94 -31.45 -1.89
N ARG A 974 19.36 -32.47 -1.17
CA ARG A 974 19.36 -32.47 0.31
C ARG A 974 20.78 -32.54 0.86
N ALA A 975 20.97 -31.93 2.02
CA ALA A 975 22.16 -32.09 2.85
C ALA A 975 21.73 -32.48 4.27
N TYR A 976 22.30 -33.56 4.80
CA TYR A 976 21.96 -34.11 6.12
C TYR A 976 23.14 -33.97 7.07
N SER A 977 23.01 -33.08 8.06
CA SER A 977 24.14 -32.75 8.95
C SER A 977 24.53 -33.86 9.92
N ARG A 978 23.63 -34.82 10.20
CA ARG A 978 23.88 -35.97 11.09
C ARG A 978 24.01 -37.30 10.35
N LYS A 979 23.54 -37.38 9.12
CA LYS A 979 23.61 -38.56 8.25
C LYS A 979 24.04 -38.21 6.81
N PRO A 980 25.22 -37.61 6.62
CA PRO A 980 25.67 -37.14 5.31
C PRO A 980 25.75 -38.26 4.26
N GLU A 981 25.99 -39.50 4.66
CA GLU A 981 25.99 -40.69 3.79
C GLU A 981 24.65 -40.91 3.07
N GLU A 982 23.52 -40.54 3.68
CA GLU A 982 22.19 -40.61 3.07
C GLU A 982 21.93 -39.43 2.11
N ALA A 983 22.85 -38.45 2.04
CA ALA A 983 22.86 -37.30 1.13
C ALA A 983 24.11 -37.27 0.24
N GLY A 984 24.64 -38.44 -0.15
CA GLY A 984 25.81 -38.52 -1.05
C GLY A 984 27.08 -37.90 -0.46
N GLY A 985 27.21 -37.86 0.86
CA GLY A 985 28.31 -37.23 1.59
C GLY A 985 28.08 -35.74 1.92
N CYS A 986 26.97 -35.14 1.49
CA CYS A 986 26.70 -33.71 1.70
C CYS A 986 26.20 -33.45 3.12
N LYS A 987 27.05 -32.86 3.96
CA LYS A 987 26.73 -32.55 5.36
C LYS A 987 25.97 -31.23 5.50
N TYR A 988 26.37 -30.23 4.72
CA TYR A 988 25.76 -28.91 4.72
C TYR A 988 25.37 -28.47 3.31
N VAL A 989 24.55 -27.42 3.20
CA VAL A 989 24.02 -26.94 1.92
C VAL A 989 25.11 -26.48 0.95
N GLN A 990 26.22 -25.94 1.47
CA GLN A 990 27.39 -25.61 0.66
C GLN A 990 28.06 -26.85 0.05
N ASP A 991 27.99 -28.01 0.71
CA ASP A 991 28.52 -29.26 0.18
C ASP A 991 27.63 -29.77 -0.96
N ALA A 992 26.31 -29.73 -0.76
CA ALA A 992 25.34 -30.07 -1.81
C ALA A 992 25.41 -29.11 -3.01
N LEU A 993 25.65 -27.82 -2.76
CA LEU A 993 25.84 -26.82 -3.81
C LEU A 993 27.11 -27.09 -4.62
N ARG A 994 28.22 -27.47 -3.97
CA ARG A 994 29.45 -27.91 -4.66
C ARG A 994 29.24 -29.21 -5.44
N ALA A 995 28.54 -30.19 -4.86
CA ALA A 995 28.24 -31.45 -5.54
C ALA A 995 27.35 -31.25 -6.78
N ALA A 996 26.58 -30.16 -6.82
CA ALA A 996 25.74 -29.77 -7.96
C ALA A 996 26.42 -28.73 -8.89
N GLU A 997 27.76 -28.60 -8.87
CA GLU A 997 28.46 -27.52 -9.58
C GLU A 997 28.09 -27.39 -11.07
N ASP A 998 28.01 -28.49 -11.80
CA ASP A 998 27.70 -28.48 -13.24
C ASP A 998 26.29 -27.95 -13.51
N GLU A 999 25.33 -28.36 -12.69
CA GLU A 999 23.94 -27.92 -12.78
C GLU A 999 23.82 -26.44 -12.42
N VAL A 1000 24.47 -26.01 -11.33
CA VAL A 1000 24.51 -24.61 -10.90
C VAL A 1000 25.13 -23.71 -11.96
N LEU A 1001 26.27 -24.09 -12.53
CA LEU A 1001 26.95 -23.32 -13.57
C LEU A 1001 26.12 -23.23 -14.85
N LYS A 1002 25.43 -24.31 -15.23
CA LYS A 1002 24.50 -24.33 -16.36
C LYS A 1002 23.36 -23.33 -16.15
N LEU A 1003 22.63 -23.46 -15.03
CA LEU A 1003 21.51 -22.57 -14.71
C LEU A 1003 21.97 -21.11 -14.61
N TRP A 1004 23.13 -20.88 -14.01
CA TRP A 1004 23.71 -19.54 -13.90
C TRP A 1004 24.02 -18.93 -15.28
N GLY A 1005 24.54 -19.73 -16.21
CA GLY A 1005 24.77 -19.34 -17.61
C GLY A 1005 23.49 -19.03 -18.37
N GLU A 1006 22.38 -19.70 -18.04
CA GLU A 1006 21.03 -19.44 -18.56
C GLU A 1006 20.34 -18.21 -17.91
N GLY A 1007 21.03 -17.51 -17.00
CA GLY A 1007 20.52 -16.29 -16.38
C GLY A 1007 19.78 -16.50 -15.06
N ALA A 1008 20.00 -17.62 -14.37
CA ALA A 1008 19.26 -17.95 -13.15
C ALA A 1008 19.34 -16.85 -12.07
N LYS A 1009 18.23 -16.72 -11.32
CA LYS A 1009 18.15 -15.93 -10.08
C LYS A 1009 18.40 -16.83 -8.87
N LEU A 1010 19.29 -16.40 -7.98
CA LEU A 1010 19.67 -17.12 -6.75
C LEU A 1010 18.99 -16.52 -5.52
N TYR A 1011 18.36 -17.36 -4.71
CA TYR A 1011 17.70 -16.97 -3.47
C TYR A 1011 18.28 -17.75 -2.31
N ILE A 1012 18.59 -17.05 -1.22
CA ILE A 1012 19.19 -17.64 -0.03
C ILE A 1012 18.32 -17.31 1.18
N CYS A 1013 17.92 -18.32 1.96
CA CYS A 1013 17.16 -18.11 3.18
C CYS A 1013 17.63 -19.02 4.32
N GLY A 1014 17.80 -18.46 5.52
CA GLY A 1014 18.31 -19.21 6.67
C GLY A 1014 19.16 -18.34 7.60
N SER A 1015 20.14 -18.96 8.28
CA SER A 1015 21.05 -18.23 9.18
C SER A 1015 22.17 -17.52 8.43
N ARG A 1016 22.84 -16.56 9.09
CA ARG A 1016 24.01 -15.87 8.51
C ARG A 1016 25.09 -16.81 7.99
N ALA A 1017 25.35 -17.89 8.72
CA ALA A 1017 26.29 -18.93 8.31
C ALA A 1017 25.91 -19.62 6.99
N VAL A 1018 24.61 -19.79 6.71
CA VAL A 1018 24.14 -20.30 5.41
C VAL A 1018 24.45 -19.30 4.30
N GLY A 1019 24.17 -18.01 4.54
CA GLY A 1019 24.47 -16.93 3.60
C GLY A 1019 25.95 -16.85 3.22
N GLU A 1020 26.83 -16.89 4.23
CA GLU A 1020 28.29 -16.86 4.04
C GLU A 1020 28.79 -18.11 3.31
N GLY A 1021 28.35 -19.31 3.73
CA GLY A 1021 28.76 -20.56 3.10
C GLY A 1021 28.34 -20.66 1.63
N VAL A 1022 27.16 -20.16 1.26
CA VAL A 1022 26.72 -20.09 -0.14
C VAL A 1022 27.57 -19.10 -0.93
N LYS A 1023 27.84 -17.90 -0.36
CA LYS A 1023 28.70 -16.90 -1.01
C LYS A 1023 30.08 -17.46 -1.33
N GLU A 1024 30.70 -18.17 -0.40
CA GLU A 1024 32.00 -18.81 -0.61
C GLU A 1024 32.00 -19.76 -1.82
N VAL A 1025 31.00 -20.64 -1.91
CA VAL A 1025 30.88 -21.60 -3.02
C VAL A 1025 30.62 -20.90 -4.35
N ILE A 1026 29.73 -19.92 -4.40
CA ILE A 1026 29.43 -19.23 -5.67
C ILE A 1026 30.66 -18.44 -6.16
N VAL A 1027 31.40 -17.81 -5.25
CA VAL A 1027 32.66 -17.12 -5.58
C VAL A 1027 33.70 -18.11 -6.11
N GLU A 1028 33.82 -19.29 -5.49
CA GLU A 1028 34.68 -20.38 -5.94
C GLU A 1028 34.31 -20.84 -7.37
N LEU A 1029 33.03 -21.14 -7.61
CA LEU A 1029 32.52 -21.58 -8.90
C LEU A 1029 32.70 -20.51 -9.99
N ALA A 1030 32.48 -19.23 -9.66
CA ALA A 1030 32.66 -18.12 -10.60
C ALA A 1030 34.13 -17.95 -11.03
N LYS A 1031 35.09 -18.15 -10.10
CA LYS A 1031 36.52 -18.16 -10.43
C LYS A 1031 36.87 -19.31 -11.37
N LYS A 1032 36.38 -20.51 -11.07
CA LYS A 1032 36.59 -21.72 -11.89
C LYS A 1032 36.03 -21.54 -13.30
N ASP A 1033 34.82 -21.00 -13.43
CA ASP A 1033 34.17 -20.74 -14.74
C ASP A 1033 34.93 -19.71 -15.57
N LYS A 1034 35.33 -18.57 -14.96
CA LYS A 1034 36.12 -17.54 -15.67
C LYS A 1034 37.51 -18.02 -16.07
N LEU A 1035 38.18 -18.77 -15.20
CA LEU A 1035 39.47 -19.37 -15.53
C LEU A 1035 39.34 -20.35 -16.71
N SER A 1036 38.28 -21.17 -16.72
CA SER A 1036 38.01 -22.13 -17.78
C SER A 1036 37.62 -21.50 -19.11
N LYS A 1037 36.86 -20.38 -19.11
CA LYS A 1037 36.36 -19.73 -20.33
C LYS A 1037 37.29 -18.67 -20.91
N GLU A 1038 37.97 -17.91 -20.05
CA GLU A 1038 38.73 -16.72 -20.46
C GLU A 1038 40.24 -16.87 -20.27
N GLY A 1039 40.71 -17.96 -19.63
CA GLY A 1039 42.13 -18.22 -19.39
C GLY A 1039 42.80 -17.19 -18.48
N ARG A 1040 42.02 -16.47 -17.66
CA ARG A 1040 42.50 -15.41 -16.76
C ARG A 1040 42.17 -15.74 -15.31
N GLU A 1041 43.15 -15.63 -14.44
CA GLU A 1041 42.93 -15.62 -12.99
C GLU A 1041 42.31 -14.28 -12.57
N VAL A 1042 41.30 -14.34 -11.70
CA VAL A 1042 40.57 -13.17 -11.20
C VAL A 1042 40.81 -13.06 -9.71
N THR A 1043 41.13 -11.86 -9.23
CA THR A 1043 41.45 -11.66 -7.80
C THR A 1043 40.19 -11.72 -6.92
N ASP A 1044 40.37 -12.07 -5.65
CA ASP A 1044 39.28 -12.14 -4.66
C ASP A 1044 38.49 -10.83 -4.56
N GLU A 1045 39.17 -9.69 -4.66
CA GLU A 1045 38.56 -8.37 -4.62
C GLU A 1045 37.65 -8.11 -5.85
N GLN A 1046 38.09 -8.54 -7.04
CA GLN A 1046 37.32 -8.39 -8.28
C GLN A 1046 36.06 -9.26 -8.27
N VAL A 1047 36.15 -10.49 -7.77
CA VAL A 1047 34.99 -11.39 -7.64
C VAL A 1047 34.06 -10.92 -6.53
N GLY A 1048 34.60 -10.38 -5.43
CA GLY A 1048 33.80 -9.75 -4.38
C GLY A 1048 32.97 -8.58 -4.89
N LYS A 1049 33.56 -7.64 -5.66
CA LYS A 1049 32.81 -6.54 -6.28
C LYS A 1049 31.79 -7.02 -7.30
N TRP A 1050 32.11 -8.03 -8.08
CA TRP A 1050 31.17 -8.67 -9.00
C TRP A 1050 29.97 -9.25 -8.25
N TRP A 1051 30.21 -10.01 -7.17
CA TRP A 1051 29.17 -10.58 -6.34
C TRP A 1051 28.26 -9.51 -5.76
N GLU A 1052 28.80 -8.49 -5.08
CA GLU A 1052 27.98 -7.42 -4.50
C GLU A 1052 27.17 -6.64 -5.57
N GLY A 1053 27.72 -6.48 -6.78
CA GLY A 1053 27.02 -5.87 -7.92
C GLY A 1053 25.83 -6.68 -8.45
N LEU A 1054 25.73 -7.96 -8.10
CA LEU A 1054 24.62 -8.84 -8.48
C LEU A 1054 23.47 -8.82 -7.46
N ARG A 1055 23.64 -8.14 -6.33
CA ARG A 1055 22.64 -8.10 -5.28
C ARG A 1055 21.38 -7.41 -5.79
N ASN A 1056 20.23 -7.98 -5.47
CA ASN A 1056 18.91 -7.52 -5.89
C ASN A 1056 18.66 -7.52 -7.41
N THR A 1057 19.59 -8.06 -8.21
CA THR A 1057 19.44 -8.22 -9.68
C THR A 1057 19.47 -9.70 -10.07
N ARG A 1058 20.50 -10.42 -9.63
CA ARG A 1058 20.72 -11.85 -9.90
C ARG A 1058 20.74 -12.71 -8.64
N TYR A 1059 20.90 -12.12 -7.46
CA TYR A 1059 20.64 -12.82 -6.20
C TYR A 1059 19.95 -11.95 -5.14
N ALA A 1060 19.15 -12.59 -4.29
CA ALA A 1060 18.46 -11.97 -3.17
C ALA A 1060 18.54 -12.87 -1.92
N THR A 1061 18.51 -12.26 -0.73
CA THR A 1061 18.75 -12.95 0.55
C THR A 1061 17.69 -12.58 1.57
N ASP A 1062 17.21 -13.59 2.30
CA ASP A 1062 16.29 -13.45 3.42
C ASP A 1062 16.86 -14.21 4.64
N VAL A 1063 17.75 -13.55 5.38
CA VAL A 1063 18.62 -14.18 6.37
C VAL A 1063 18.34 -13.60 7.76
N PHE A 1064 18.11 -14.48 8.74
CA PHE A 1064 17.74 -14.15 10.12
C PHE A 1064 18.61 -14.90 11.13
N ASP A 1065 18.81 -14.33 12.32
CA ASP A 1065 19.56 -14.94 13.43
C ASP A 1065 18.69 -15.58 14.50
#